data_AF-A0A938SQX6-F1
#
_entry.id   AF-A0A938SQX6-F1
#
_cell.length_a   1.000
_cell.length_b   1.000
_cell.length_c   1.000
_cell.angle_alpha   90.00
_cell.angle_beta   90.00
_cell.angle_gamma   90.00
#
_symmetry.space_group_name_H-M   'P 1'
#
loop_
_entity.id
_entity.type
_entity.pdbx_description
1 polymer ?
#
loop_
_entity_poly.entity_id
_entity_poly.type
_entity_poly.pdbx_seq_one_letter_code
_entity_poly.pdbx_strand_id
1 'polypeptide(L)'
;SMLGIEMSGSGENVIEHNTFTAMTGGISGIVGVTAKWNIHSNTFVANKGGLGCDSSSPLIDAQGNNWIQNNPYDIFAGWYGCDINARDGYWDTSDLGELEERIYHKNDDYNCGLVSYLPLATEPISTAPAFLVSATVSPSGIVQRGPMTVTLRFSHSMMTEVQPQVTFGVRDPFTQNRIQDGTWISDLEWQAMFTVTSYTGDGINTLRVSGALDDDGMLAPESEPLSFTISAAGESALILSATPGNAEVDLRWVEAQLDTLAGYNLYRGTSHTEPYTATPIASALTTIVYTDTAVTNGRTYYYRVSVLDTDLRELWFSDEIAVMPDDFTLPETPTVTDDGASTHYFDRLHATWFSADPDTGIFEYQYCIGTTVGGCDVVSWTSSGLGTEATHSGLHLSHGRTYYVNVKALNGANHWSMVGSSNGIVVDRLAAPSLTAVTPSSSVRSVARTITLTGSAFQASPLPAVHLGQMLLGDVAVLDATRLTALVPAGCAAGVYTVTVTNFDTQSASLSSAYTATNPIYPPAPVSPSTRAHVGLDEASLTVDVTVDGVNDLRGFEFNLVFDPAILQATSISLGPLLGSTGLSTFVAGQTLDNVTGRVRFGAGAYGAASSPAGSGVLATVTFAPAGLGASSLALQNVVLADSLSMPMAATEGSAQVRVITYPEGDLDRSCLVDVYDIMLVANRWNT
;
A
#
# COMPACT_ATOMS: atom_id res chain seq x y z
N SER A 1 54.24 0.25 -78.64
CA SER A 1 55.01 -0.98 -78.40
C SER A 1 54.19 -1.85 -77.48
N MET A 2 53.66 -2.95 -78.00
CA MET A 2 52.83 -3.89 -77.23
C MET A 2 53.76 -4.69 -76.33
N LEU A 3 53.62 -4.53 -75.01
CA LEU A 3 54.29 -5.36 -74.00
C LEU A 3 53.25 -6.36 -73.52
N GLY A 4 53.08 -7.45 -74.27
CA GLY A 4 52.24 -8.61 -73.93
C GLY A 4 53.11 -9.85 -73.70
N ILE A 5 52.47 -10.95 -73.28
CA ILE A 5 53.16 -12.25 -73.15
C ILE A 5 53.07 -12.95 -74.50
N GLU A 6 54.18 -13.00 -75.25
CA GLU A 6 54.27 -13.80 -76.47
C GLU A 6 54.53 -15.27 -76.12
N MET A 7 53.70 -16.16 -76.66
CA MET A 7 53.80 -17.60 -76.41
C MET A 7 54.04 -18.33 -77.73
N SER A 8 55.08 -19.16 -77.76
CA SER A 8 55.42 -19.98 -78.93
C SER A 8 55.62 -21.44 -78.53
N GLY A 9 55.08 -22.37 -79.32
CA GLY A 9 55.16 -23.81 -79.00
C GLY A 9 54.97 -24.69 -80.23
N SER A 10 55.22 -26.00 -80.07
CA SER A 10 55.00 -27.04 -81.07
C SER A 10 54.21 -28.20 -80.44
N GLY A 11 53.17 -28.70 -81.11
CA GLY A 11 52.32 -29.78 -80.58
C GLY A 11 51.01 -29.26 -79.95
N GLU A 12 50.47 -30.00 -78.97
CA GLU A 12 49.35 -29.53 -78.13
C GLU A 12 49.90 -28.84 -76.88
N ASN A 13 49.43 -27.63 -76.60
CA ASN A 13 49.85 -26.83 -75.45
C ASN A 13 48.63 -26.51 -74.56
N VAL A 14 48.84 -26.40 -73.25
CA VAL A 14 47.79 -26.14 -72.25
C VAL A 14 48.16 -24.93 -71.41
N ILE A 15 47.21 -24.02 -71.22
CA ILE A 15 47.28 -22.90 -70.28
C ILE A 15 46.05 -22.99 -69.38
N GLU A 16 46.26 -23.26 -68.11
CA GLU A 16 45.17 -23.44 -67.15
C GLU A 16 45.55 -22.92 -65.77
N HIS A 17 44.53 -22.49 -65.01
CA HIS A 17 44.64 -22.03 -63.62
C HIS A 17 45.53 -20.79 -63.43
N ASN A 18 45.49 -19.84 -64.37
CA ASN A 18 46.25 -18.58 -64.28
C ASN A 18 45.35 -17.35 -64.13
N THR A 19 45.88 -16.35 -63.42
CA THR A 19 45.33 -15.00 -63.36
C THR A 19 46.12 -14.06 -64.26
N PHE A 20 45.46 -13.47 -65.25
CA PHE A 20 46.02 -12.45 -66.12
C PHE A 20 45.41 -11.09 -65.72
N THR A 21 46.22 -10.20 -65.15
CA THR A 21 45.75 -8.87 -64.71
C THR A 21 46.78 -7.76 -64.92
N ALA A 22 46.30 -6.52 -65.06
CA ALA A 22 47.10 -5.30 -65.20
C ALA A 22 48.14 -5.31 -66.35
N MET A 23 47.94 -6.13 -67.38
CA MET A 23 48.83 -6.15 -68.55
C MET A 23 48.70 -4.85 -69.35
N THR A 24 49.80 -4.12 -69.54
CA THR A 24 49.82 -2.79 -70.20
C THR A 24 49.83 -2.83 -71.74
N GLY A 25 49.80 -4.03 -72.34
CA GLY A 25 49.64 -4.24 -73.77
C GLY A 25 49.00 -5.60 -73.99
N GLY A 26 47.67 -5.64 -74.03
CA GLY A 26 46.87 -6.86 -74.07
C GLY A 26 46.75 -7.50 -75.45
N ILE A 27 47.88 -7.61 -76.12
CA ILE A 27 48.03 -8.46 -77.29
C ILE A 27 49.05 -9.51 -76.86
N SER A 28 48.56 -10.54 -76.19
CA SER A 28 49.33 -11.77 -75.93
C SER A 28 49.24 -12.62 -77.19
N GLY A 29 50.14 -12.39 -78.14
CA GLY A 29 50.20 -13.16 -79.38
C GLY A 29 50.64 -14.60 -79.08
N ILE A 30 49.78 -15.56 -79.42
CA ILE A 30 50.19 -16.96 -79.54
C ILE A 30 50.74 -17.17 -80.97
N VAL A 31 52.06 -17.21 -81.08
CA VAL A 31 52.81 -17.30 -82.34
C VAL A 31 53.31 -18.73 -82.53
N GLY A 32 52.71 -19.50 -83.45
CA GLY A 32 53.20 -20.84 -83.76
C GLY A 32 52.48 -21.49 -84.92
N VAL A 33 53.17 -21.66 -86.06
CA VAL A 33 52.59 -22.02 -87.36
C VAL A 33 52.03 -23.46 -87.45
N THR A 34 51.99 -24.25 -86.36
CA THR A 34 51.54 -25.66 -86.39
C THR A 34 50.91 -26.21 -85.09
N ALA A 35 50.68 -25.42 -84.03
CA ALA A 35 50.35 -25.95 -82.69
C ALA A 35 48.91 -25.64 -82.24
N LYS A 36 48.23 -26.61 -81.61
CA LYS A 36 46.90 -26.42 -80.98
C LYS A 36 47.09 -25.94 -79.53
N TRP A 37 46.29 -24.96 -79.10
CA TRP A 37 46.32 -24.43 -77.73
C TRP A 37 44.98 -24.66 -77.05
N ASN A 38 45.01 -25.21 -75.83
CA ASN A 38 43.86 -25.33 -74.95
C ASN A 38 44.07 -24.37 -73.76
N ILE A 39 43.26 -23.34 -73.69
CA ILE A 39 43.32 -22.25 -72.71
C ILE A 39 42.02 -22.32 -71.93
N HIS A 40 42.03 -22.87 -70.73
CA HIS A 40 40.80 -23.08 -69.96
C HIS A 40 41.05 -22.82 -68.48
N SER A 41 40.01 -22.50 -67.72
CA SER A 41 40.12 -22.26 -66.29
C SER A 41 41.11 -21.14 -65.94
N ASN A 42 41.17 -20.07 -66.74
CA ASN A 42 41.94 -18.86 -66.45
C ASN A 42 41.02 -17.67 -66.20
N THR A 43 41.53 -16.68 -65.48
CA THR A 43 40.83 -15.42 -65.20
C THR A 43 41.59 -14.26 -65.86
N PHE A 44 40.97 -13.63 -66.86
CA PHE A 44 41.46 -12.43 -67.54
C PHE A 44 40.69 -11.21 -67.03
N VAL A 45 41.35 -10.37 -66.25
CA VAL A 45 40.70 -9.24 -65.55
C VAL A 45 41.46 -7.93 -65.64
N ALA A 46 40.76 -6.85 -65.99
CA ALA A 46 41.28 -5.48 -66.00
C ALA A 46 42.57 -5.28 -66.82
N ASN A 47 42.75 -6.04 -67.91
CA ASN A 47 43.90 -5.89 -68.79
C ASN A 47 43.67 -4.82 -69.86
N LYS A 48 44.75 -4.25 -70.40
CA LYS A 48 44.71 -3.42 -71.61
C LYS A 48 44.64 -4.26 -72.89
N GLY A 49 43.72 -5.23 -72.91
CA GLY A 49 43.43 -6.26 -73.91
C GLY A 49 43.56 -7.68 -73.31
N GLY A 50 42.68 -8.61 -73.69
CA GLY A 50 42.63 -9.97 -73.14
C GLY A 50 43.46 -10.98 -73.95
N LEU A 51 42.79 -11.85 -74.71
CA LEU A 51 43.43 -12.89 -75.54
C LEU A 51 43.56 -12.43 -77.00
N GLY A 52 44.75 -12.59 -77.58
CA GLY A 52 45.03 -12.25 -78.97
C GLY A 52 45.63 -13.41 -79.76
N CYS A 53 45.47 -13.41 -81.08
CA CYS A 53 46.25 -14.28 -81.96
C CYS A 53 46.71 -13.51 -83.21
N ASP A 54 47.96 -13.75 -83.61
CA ASP A 54 48.71 -12.98 -84.61
C ASP A 54 49.34 -13.84 -85.72
N SER A 55 49.05 -15.15 -85.74
CA SER A 55 49.53 -16.09 -86.75
C SER A 55 48.45 -17.09 -87.16
N SER A 56 48.57 -17.69 -88.35
CA SER A 56 47.66 -18.74 -88.82
C SER A 56 47.88 -20.04 -88.04
N SER A 57 47.42 -20.06 -86.79
CA SER A 57 47.40 -21.24 -85.91
C SER A 57 46.19 -22.12 -86.25
N PRO A 58 46.23 -23.46 -86.02
CA PRO A 58 44.99 -24.22 -85.87
C PRO A 58 44.15 -23.64 -84.71
N LEU A 59 42.83 -23.91 -84.74
CA LEU A 59 41.82 -23.45 -83.76
C LEU A 59 42.39 -23.34 -82.33
N ILE A 60 42.29 -22.16 -81.72
CA ILE A 60 42.58 -21.95 -80.30
C ILE A 60 41.33 -22.32 -79.51
N ASP A 61 41.46 -23.25 -78.58
CA ASP A 61 40.36 -23.69 -77.71
C ASP A 61 40.43 -22.92 -76.39
N ALA A 62 39.65 -21.87 -76.25
CA ALA A 62 39.65 -20.91 -75.13
C ALA A 62 38.39 -21.02 -74.25
N GLN A 63 37.83 -22.23 -74.12
CA GLN A 63 36.58 -22.45 -73.38
C GLN A 63 36.75 -22.30 -71.87
N GLY A 64 35.68 -21.94 -71.17
CA GLY A 64 35.66 -21.98 -69.70
C GLY A 64 36.70 -21.06 -69.05
N ASN A 65 36.86 -19.84 -69.54
CA ASN A 65 37.65 -18.79 -68.89
C ASN A 65 36.73 -17.68 -68.38
N ASN A 66 37.21 -16.86 -67.44
CA ASN A 66 36.56 -15.64 -66.98
C ASN A 66 37.11 -14.43 -67.74
N TRP A 67 36.25 -13.64 -68.38
CA TRP A 67 36.59 -12.44 -69.15
C TRP A 67 35.96 -11.21 -68.49
N ILE A 68 36.76 -10.45 -67.74
CA ILE A 68 36.28 -9.38 -66.86
C ILE A 68 36.95 -8.05 -67.22
N GLN A 69 36.19 -7.10 -67.75
CA GLN A 69 36.61 -5.70 -67.91
C GLN A 69 37.96 -5.48 -68.63
N ASN A 70 38.32 -6.30 -69.63
CA ASN A 70 39.51 -6.05 -70.44
C ASN A 70 39.20 -5.01 -71.53
N ASN A 71 40.14 -4.10 -71.80
CA ASN A 71 39.95 -2.97 -72.71
C ASN A 71 41.12 -2.81 -73.69
N PRO A 72 40.93 -2.65 -75.01
CA PRO A 72 39.64 -2.43 -75.67
C PRO A 72 38.85 -3.71 -75.94
N TYR A 73 39.50 -4.87 -76.00
CA TYR A 73 38.86 -6.14 -76.32
C TYR A 73 39.26 -7.23 -75.32
N ASP A 74 38.31 -8.07 -74.91
CA ASP A 74 38.60 -9.30 -74.17
C ASP A 74 39.21 -10.36 -75.08
N ILE A 75 38.77 -10.41 -76.35
CA ILE A 75 39.30 -11.33 -77.36
C ILE A 75 39.53 -10.59 -78.67
N PHE A 76 40.70 -10.79 -79.28
CA PHE A 76 41.12 -10.18 -80.53
C PHE A 76 41.66 -11.25 -81.51
N ALA A 77 40.91 -11.59 -82.55
CA ALA A 77 41.24 -12.62 -83.55
C ALA A 77 41.86 -12.03 -84.85
N GLY A 78 42.66 -10.96 -84.73
CA GLY A 78 42.81 -9.93 -85.75
C GLY A 78 43.89 -10.05 -86.83
N TRP A 79 44.58 -11.17 -87.01
CA TRP A 79 45.52 -11.33 -88.14
C TRP A 79 45.55 -12.77 -88.69
N TYR A 80 45.48 -12.91 -90.03
CA TYR A 80 45.65 -14.17 -90.77
C TYR A 80 44.63 -15.31 -90.50
N GLY A 81 43.42 -15.00 -90.02
CA GLY A 81 42.29 -15.96 -90.00
C GLY A 81 42.31 -17.01 -88.88
N CYS A 82 42.77 -16.66 -87.67
CA CYS A 82 42.83 -17.55 -86.50
C CYS A 82 41.47 -17.70 -85.78
N ASP A 83 40.78 -18.84 -85.95
CA ASP A 83 39.52 -19.10 -85.24
C ASP A 83 39.78 -19.38 -83.74
N ILE A 84 38.91 -18.84 -82.86
CA ILE A 84 38.99 -19.00 -81.39
C ILE A 84 37.65 -19.54 -80.86
N ASN A 85 37.69 -20.62 -80.09
CA ASN A 85 36.53 -21.20 -79.41
C ASN A 85 36.48 -20.74 -77.94
N ALA A 86 35.74 -19.68 -77.63
CA ALA A 86 35.58 -19.10 -76.29
C ALA A 86 34.23 -19.45 -75.64
N ARG A 87 33.61 -20.56 -76.06
CA ARG A 87 32.32 -21.02 -75.51
C ARG A 87 32.43 -21.39 -74.04
N ASP A 88 31.30 -21.36 -73.35
CA ASP A 88 31.19 -21.77 -71.95
C ASP A 88 32.07 -20.92 -71.02
N GLY A 89 32.52 -19.75 -71.48
CA GLY A 89 33.23 -18.76 -70.67
C GLY A 89 32.25 -17.84 -69.92
N TYR A 90 32.69 -17.33 -68.78
CA TYR A 90 31.95 -16.33 -68.02
C TYR A 90 32.39 -14.93 -68.41
N TRP A 91 31.41 -14.04 -68.53
CA TRP A 91 31.60 -12.63 -68.87
C TRP A 91 30.85 -11.77 -67.85
N ASP A 92 31.42 -10.62 -67.50
CA ASP A 92 30.82 -9.65 -66.55
C ASP A 92 29.63 -8.87 -67.12
N THR A 93 29.21 -9.19 -68.34
CA THR A 93 27.96 -8.72 -68.95
C THR A 93 27.28 -9.89 -69.68
N SER A 94 25.94 -9.88 -69.67
CA SER A 94 25.13 -10.80 -70.49
C SER A 94 24.50 -10.10 -71.70
N ASP A 95 24.77 -8.80 -71.89
CA ASP A 95 24.34 -8.05 -73.06
C ASP A 95 25.18 -8.44 -74.27
N LEU A 96 24.56 -9.13 -75.24
CA LEU A 96 25.24 -9.59 -76.45
C LEU A 96 25.76 -8.44 -77.33
N GLY A 97 25.17 -7.25 -77.24
CA GLY A 97 25.65 -6.06 -77.95
C GLY A 97 26.95 -5.54 -77.35
N GLU A 98 27.01 -5.41 -76.03
CA GLU A 98 28.25 -5.04 -75.32
C GLU A 98 29.36 -6.08 -75.50
N LEU A 99 29.01 -7.38 -75.50
CA LEU A 99 29.98 -8.46 -75.74
C LEU A 99 30.56 -8.41 -77.15
N GLU A 100 29.74 -8.17 -78.16
CA GLU A 100 30.22 -8.08 -79.54
C GLU A 100 31.19 -6.89 -79.71
N GLU A 101 30.96 -5.76 -79.03
CA GLU A 101 31.92 -4.63 -79.03
C GLU A 101 33.25 -4.95 -78.33
N ARG A 102 33.25 -5.92 -77.41
CA ARG A 102 34.42 -6.37 -76.65
C ARG A 102 35.17 -7.52 -77.32
N ILE A 103 34.68 -8.06 -78.44
CA ILE A 103 35.30 -9.14 -79.21
C ILE A 103 35.59 -8.64 -80.63
N TYR A 104 36.87 -8.54 -80.99
CA TYR A 104 37.25 -8.17 -82.36
C TYR A 104 37.50 -9.43 -83.20
N HIS A 105 36.65 -9.69 -84.18
CA HIS A 105 36.69 -10.92 -84.97
C HIS A 105 36.17 -10.75 -86.41
N LYS A 106 35.84 -11.87 -87.08
CA LYS A 106 35.42 -11.92 -88.49
C LYS A 106 34.25 -10.98 -88.85
N ASN A 107 33.40 -10.64 -87.89
CA ASN A 107 32.29 -9.70 -88.12
C ASN A 107 32.77 -8.25 -88.22
N ASP A 108 33.87 -7.89 -87.57
CA ASP A 108 34.47 -6.55 -87.59
C ASP A 108 35.39 -6.37 -88.81
N ASP A 109 36.23 -7.37 -89.11
CA ASP A 109 37.08 -7.41 -90.30
C ASP A 109 37.13 -8.83 -90.87
N TYR A 110 36.78 -8.95 -92.15
CA TYR A 110 36.67 -10.23 -92.87
C TYR A 110 37.99 -11.01 -92.98
N ASN A 111 39.15 -10.37 -92.73
CA ASN A 111 40.47 -11.01 -92.69
C ASN A 111 40.77 -11.69 -91.34
N CYS A 112 39.94 -11.45 -90.33
CA CYS A 112 40.07 -12.03 -89.00
C CYS A 112 39.47 -13.44 -88.93
N GLY A 113 39.88 -14.20 -87.92
CA GLY A 113 39.23 -15.46 -87.58
C GLY A 113 37.88 -15.26 -86.87
N LEU A 114 37.08 -16.31 -86.82
CA LEU A 114 35.79 -16.32 -86.12
C LEU A 114 36.02 -16.62 -84.63
N VAL A 115 35.41 -15.81 -83.76
CA VAL A 115 35.33 -16.11 -82.33
C VAL A 115 33.96 -16.74 -82.03
N SER A 116 33.96 -17.98 -81.54
CA SER A 116 32.75 -18.66 -81.08
C SER A 116 32.63 -18.56 -79.56
N TYR A 117 31.74 -17.72 -79.05
CA TYR A 117 31.61 -17.47 -77.60
C TYR A 117 30.28 -17.95 -76.98
N LEU A 118 29.31 -18.37 -77.79
CA LEU A 118 28.02 -18.89 -77.30
C LEU A 118 28.00 -20.43 -77.21
N PRO A 119 27.44 -21.02 -76.13
CA PRO A 119 26.73 -20.35 -75.03
C PRO A 119 27.67 -19.71 -73.99
N LEU A 120 27.17 -18.72 -73.25
CA LEU A 120 27.87 -18.09 -72.12
C LEU A 120 27.63 -18.90 -70.83
N ALA A 121 28.60 -18.90 -69.92
CA ALA A 121 28.39 -19.37 -68.55
C ALA A 121 27.56 -18.35 -67.75
N THR A 122 26.62 -18.83 -66.93
CA THR A 122 25.74 -17.97 -66.11
C THR A 122 26.35 -17.61 -64.76
N GLU A 123 27.36 -18.36 -64.31
CA GLU A 123 28.13 -18.10 -63.10
C GLU A 123 29.62 -18.10 -63.45
N PRO A 124 30.47 -17.43 -62.65
CA PRO A 124 31.92 -17.48 -62.82
C PRO A 124 32.46 -18.90 -62.89
N ILE A 125 33.50 -19.10 -63.69
CA ILE A 125 34.16 -20.40 -63.82
C ILE A 125 34.90 -20.70 -62.53
N SER A 126 34.32 -21.58 -61.72
CA SER A 126 34.80 -21.91 -60.38
C SER A 126 36.05 -22.79 -60.36
N THR A 127 36.61 -23.16 -61.51
CA THR A 127 37.92 -23.82 -61.60
C THR A 127 39.02 -22.85 -61.99
N ALA A 128 38.69 -21.59 -62.30
CA ALA A 128 39.67 -20.56 -62.57
C ALA A 128 39.98 -19.77 -61.28
N PRO A 129 41.19 -19.19 -61.16
CA PRO A 129 41.58 -18.41 -59.98
C PRO A 129 40.60 -17.29 -59.65
N ALA A 130 40.45 -17.02 -58.35
CA ALA A 130 39.42 -16.11 -57.86
C ALA A 130 39.56 -14.67 -58.35
N PHE A 131 38.43 -14.01 -58.57
CA PHE A 131 38.30 -12.56 -58.65
C PHE A 131 37.09 -12.09 -57.82
N LEU A 132 37.04 -10.78 -57.53
CA LEU A 132 35.90 -10.19 -56.84
C LEU A 132 34.73 -10.01 -57.81
N VAL A 133 33.63 -10.74 -57.57
CA VAL A 133 32.42 -10.67 -58.39
C VAL A 133 31.59 -9.44 -58.02
N SER A 134 31.43 -9.17 -56.73
CA SER A 134 30.71 -7.98 -56.27
C SER A 134 31.14 -7.53 -54.88
N ALA A 135 31.00 -6.22 -54.65
CA ALA A 135 31.08 -5.60 -53.34
C ALA A 135 29.85 -4.71 -53.14
N THR A 136 29.21 -4.82 -51.99
CA THR A 136 28.00 -4.05 -51.65
C THR A 136 28.15 -3.37 -50.31
N VAL A 137 27.56 -2.17 -50.18
CA VAL A 137 27.51 -1.39 -48.95
C VAL A 137 26.05 -1.22 -48.53
N SER A 138 25.76 -1.52 -47.27
CA SER A 138 24.44 -1.32 -46.66
C SER A 138 24.55 -0.34 -45.48
N PRO A 139 23.66 0.65 -45.34
CA PRO A 139 22.50 0.94 -46.21
C PRO A 139 22.93 1.40 -47.62
N SER A 140 22.08 1.14 -48.61
CA SER A 140 22.30 1.61 -49.98
C SER A 140 22.04 3.12 -50.10
N GLY A 141 22.79 3.81 -50.96
CA GLY A 141 22.69 5.27 -51.13
C GLY A 141 23.73 6.04 -50.30
N ILE A 142 23.31 7.15 -49.69
CA ILE A 142 24.18 7.99 -48.85
C ILE A 142 24.26 7.37 -47.45
N VAL A 143 25.46 6.90 -47.07
CA VAL A 143 25.72 6.34 -45.74
C VAL A 143 25.91 7.49 -44.74
N GLN A 144 25.09 7.51 -43.69
CA GLN A 144 25.14 8.49 -42.60
C GLN A 144 26.05 7.99 -41.47
N ARG A 145 26.23 8.80 -40.42
CA ARG A 145 26.90 8.34 -39.19
C ARG A 145 26.20 7.10 -38.64
N GLY A 146 26.99 6.14 -38.17
CA GLY A 146 26.48 4.89 -37.60
C GLY A 146 27.01 3.65 -38.33
N PRO A 147 26.42 2.47 -38.06
CA PRO A 147 26.92 1.22 -38.61
C PRO A 147 26.62 1.10 -40.11
N MET A 148 27.64 0.71 -40.88
CA MET A 148 27.53 0.24 -42.25
C MET A 148 28.06 -1.19 -42.38
N THR A 149 27.52 -1.95 -43.33
CA THR A 149 27.94 -3.31 -43.63
C THR A 149 28.54 -3.37 -45.02
N VAL A 150 29.70 -4.00 -45.16
CA VAL A 150 30.31 -4.33 -46.45
C VAL A 150 30.25 -5.83 -46.67
N THR A 151 29.68 -6.25 -47.80
CA THR A 151 29.60 -7.66 -48.21
C THR A 151 30.33 -7.85 -49.53
N LEU A 152 31.25 -8.81 -49.58
CA LEU A 152 32.07 -9.18 -50.73
C LEU A 152 31.71 -10.59 -51.20
N ARG A 153 31.60 -10.80 -52.52
CA ARG A 153 31.41 -12.12 -53.14
C ARG A 153 32.54 -12.41 -54.14
N PHE A 154 33.16 -13.57 -54.01
CA PHE A 154 34.25 -14.04 -54.89
C PHE A 154 33.76 -15.12 -55.87
N SER A 155 34.52 -15.32 -56.96
CA SER A 155 34.18 -16.24 -58.06
C SER A 155 34.55 -17.70 -57.81
N HIS A 156 35.38 -17.95 -56.81
CA HIS A 156 35.95 -19.26 -56.48
C HIS A 156 36.14 -19.35 -54.96
N SER A 157 36.17 -20.58 -54.43
CA SER A 157 36.25 -20.83 -52.99
C SER A 157 37.53 -20.23 -52.41
N MET A 158 37.39 -19.52 -51.30
CA MET A 158 38.45 -18.71 -50.72
C MET A 158 39.10 -19.41 -49.52
N MET A 159 40.39 -19.17 -49.30
CA MET A 159 41.08 -19.61 -48.10
C MET A 159 40.58 -18.78 -46.89
N THR A 160 39.56 -19.28 -46.21
CA THR A 160 38.85 -18.55 -45.13
C THR A 160 39.71 -18.19 -43.91
N GLU A 161 40.89 -18.81 -43.75
CA GLU A 161 41.88 -18.44 -42.73
C GLU A 161 42.59 -17.10 -43.04
N VAL A 162 42.54 -16.65 -44.30
CA VAL A 162 43.16 -15.42 -44.78
C VAL A 162 42.07 -14.35 -44.98
N GLN A 163 42.27 -13.19 -44.36
CA GLN A 163 41.32 -12.07 -44.44
C GLN A 163 41.67 -11.12 -45.59
N PRO A 164 40.71 -10.73 -46.45
CA PRO A 164 40.95 -9.72 -47.46
C PRO A 164 41.27 -8.36 -46.81
N GLN A 165 42.12 -7.57 -47.46
CA GLN A 165 42.37 -6.18 -47.09
C GLN A 165 41.29 -5.30 -47.74
N VAL A 166 40.41 -4.75 -46.90
CA VAL A 166 39.30 -3.89 -47.33
C VAL A 166 39.54 -2.49 -46.81
N THR A 167 39.73 -1.54 -47.72
CA THR A 167 39.94 -0.13 -47.39
C THR A 167 39.04 0.76 -48.22
N PHE A 168 38.75 1.95 -47.71
CA PHE A 168 38.09 2.99 -48.50
C PHE A 168 38.53 4.40 -48.13
N GLY A 169 38.29 5.33 -49.03
CA GLY A 169 38.37 6.75 -48.73
C GLY A 169 38.17 7.65 -49.95
N VAL A 170 38.31 8.96 -49.75
CA VAL A 170 38.01 9.98 -50.78
C VAL A 170 39.22 10.38 -51.64
N ARG A 171 40.43 9.96 -51.28
CA ARG A 171 41.67 10.31 -52.01
C ARG A 171 42.51 9.08 -52.25
N ASP A 172 43.01 8.91 -53.47
CA ASP A 172 43.97 7.87 -53.83
C ASP A 172 45.16 7.87 -52.83
N PRO A 173 45.57 6.70 -52.28
CA PRO A 173 45.24 5.32 -52.68
C PRO A 173 43.99 4.71 -52.03
N PHE A 174 43.07 5.53 -51.47
CA PHE A 174 41.82 5.10 -50.82
C PHE A 174 42.00 4.20 -49.60
N THR A 175 43.05 4.45 -48.81
CA THR A 175 43.42 3.68 -47.62
C THR A 175 43.08 4.37 -46.28
N GLN A 176 42.34 5.49 -46.33
CA GLN A 176 42.05 6.33 -45.16
C GLN A 176 41.30 5.58 -44.07
N ASN A 177 40.35 4.73 -44.46
CA ASN A 177 39.58 3.89 -43.55
C ASN A 177 39.86 2.44 -43.89
N ARG A 178 40.26 1.66 -42.89
CA ARG A 178 40.45 0.22 -43.01
C ARG A 178 39.33 -0.49 -42.29
N ILE A 179 38.63 -1.38 -42.98
CA ILE A 179 37.62 -2.25 -42.39
C ILE A 179 38.35 -3.47 -41.83
N GLN A 180 38.21 -3.68 -40.52
CA GLN A 180 38.83 -4.78 -39.78
C GLN A 180 37.75 -5.74 -39.30
N ASP A 181 38.16 -6.92 -38.82
CA ASP A 181 37.28 -7.87 -38.12
C ASP A 181 36.08 -8.39 -38.93
N GLY A 182 36.29 -8.62 -40.23
CA GLY A 182 35.28 -9.31 -41.04
C GLY A 182 35.23 -10.81 -40.80
N THR A 183 34.13 -11.39 -41.26
CA THR A 183 33.82 -12.81 -41.12
C THR A 183 33.47 -13.39 -42.48
N TRP A 184 34.08 -14.52 -42.82
CA TRP A 184 33.63 -15.36 -43.92
C TRP A 184 32.29 -15.99 -43.53
N ILE A 185 31.21 -15.57 -44.20
CA ILE A 185 29.87 -16.13 -44.00
C ILE A 185 29.66 -17.40 -44.85
N SER A 186 30.46 -17.55 -45.90
CA SER A 186 30.70 -18.80 -46.64
C SER A 186 32.14 -18.78 -47.20
N ASP A 187 32.55 -19.83 -47.91
CA ASP A 187 33.82 -19.84 -48.65
C ASP A 187 33.81 -18.92 -49.88
N LEU A 188 32.66 -18.38 -50.28
CA LEU A 188 32.53 -17.42 -51.39
C LEU A 188 32.19 -16.00 -50.93
N GLU A 189 31.75 -15.82 -49.69
CA GLU A 189 31.22 -14.54 -49.20
C GLU A 189 31.85 -14.11 -47.88
N TRP A 190 32.29 -12.86 -47.84
CA TRP A 190 32.87 -12.21 -46.68
C TRP A 190 32.08 -10.97 -46.30
N GLN A 191 31.90 -10.72 -45.00
CA GLN A 191 31.15 -9.59 -44.51
C GLN A 191 31.82 -8.92 -43.31
N ALA A 192 31.78 -7.59 -43.25
CA ALA A 192 32.26 -6.83 -42.10
C ALA A 192 31.38 -5.60 -41.81
N MET A 193 31.38 -5.21 -40.54
CA MET A 193 30.75 -3.97 -40.08
C MET A 193 31.80 -2.87 -39.91
N PHE A 194 31.45 -1.64 -40.28
CA PHE A 194 32.25 -0.45 -40.01
C PHE A 194 31.35 0.64 -39.43
N THR A 195 31.83 1.38 -38.43
CA THR A 195 31.06 2.52 -37.88
C THR A 195 31.54 3.82 -38.50
N VAL A 196 30.69 4.47 -39.28
CA VAL A 196 30.91 5.79 -39.83
C VAL A 196 30.87 6.82 -38.69
N THR A 197 31.91 7.66 -38.63
CA THR A 197 32.07 8.74 -37.66
C THR A 197 32.28 10.07 -38.38
N SER A 198 32.28 11.19 -37.65
CA SER A 198 32.63 12.51 -38.21
C SER A 198 34.04 12.58 -38.82
N TYR A 199 34.92 11.62 -38.53
CA TYR A 199 36.29 11.59 -39.03
C TYR A 199 36.48 10.65 -40.22
N THR A 200 35.45 9.90 -40.60
CA THR A 200 35.51 8.90 -41.68
C THR A 200 35.70 9.53 -43.06
N GLY A 201 35.31 10.79 -43.25
CA GLY A 201 35.53 11.55 -44.49
C GLY A 201 34.29 11.57 -45.38
N ASP A 202 33.73 12.76 -45.54
CA ASP A 202 32.52 13.02 -46.32
C ASP A 202 32.77 13.05 -47.83
N GLY A 203 31.70 12.79 -48.59
CA GLY A 203 31.70 12.79 -50.04
C GLY A 203 31.78 11.39 -50.63
N ILE A 204 32.18 11.34 -51.91
CA ILE A 204 32.31 10.09 -52.66
C ILE A 204 33.57 9.35 -52.17
N ASN A 205 33.35 8.26 -51.44
CA ASN A 205 34.37 7.34 -50.97
C ASN A 205 34.50 6.18 -51.95
N THR A 206 35.72 5.73 -52.19
CA THR A 206 36.04 4.60 -53.06
C THR A 206 36.56 3.44 -52.22
N LEU A 207 35.95 2.26 -52.36
CA LEU A 207 36.34 0.99 -51.75
C LEU A 207 37.36 0.26 -52.63
N ARG A 208 38.38 -0.32 -52.00
CA ARG A 208 39.37 -1.24 -52.58
C ARG A 208 39.43 -2.54 -51.77
N VAL A 209 39.51 -3.66 -52.47
CA VAL A 209 39.70 -5.00 -51.92
C VAL A 209 40.96 -5.60 -52.53
N SER A 210 41.86 -6.12 -51.68
CA SER A 210 43.10 -6.75 -52.12
C SER A 210 43.54 -7.86 -51.15
N GLY A 211 44.53 -8.66 -51.55
CA GLY A 211 45.19 -9.63 -50.66
C GLY A 211 44.34 -10.83 -50.24
N ALA A 212 43.22 -11.08 -50.93
CA ALA A 212 42.44 -12.30 -50.75
C ALA A 212 43.14 -13.46 -51.48
N LEU A 213 43.18 -14.64 -50.85
CA LEU A 213 43.72 -15.87 -51.43
C LEU A 213 42.59 -16.86 -51.67
N ASP A 214 42.56 -17.49 -52.84
CA ASP A 214 41.70 -18.65 -53.05
C ASP A 214 42.22 -19.90 -52.33
N ASP A 215 41.43 -20.97 -52.32
CA ASP A 215 41.77 -22.23 -51.64
C ASP A 215 42.94 -22.99 -52.29
N ASP A 216 43.26 -22.70 -53.55
CA ASP A 216 44.49 -23.09 -54.25
C ASP A 216 45.72 -22.24 -53.86
N GLY A 217 45.52 -21.17 -53.08
CA GLY A 217 46.58 -20.28 -52.60
C GLY A 217 47.03 -19.21 -53.61
N MET A 218 46.22 -18.95 -54.64
CA MET A 218 46.45 -17.90 -55.63
C MET A 218 45.84 -16.57 -55.15
N LEU A 219 46.53 -15.47 -55.44
CA LEU A 219 46.06 -14.13 -55.10
C LEU A 219 44.95 -13.70 -56.06
N ALA A 220 43.80 -13.33 -55.49
CA ALA A 220 42.76 -12.64 -56.23
C ALA A 220 43.29 -11.26 -56.67
N PRO A 221 43.03 -10.83 -57.92
CA PRO A 221 43.31 -9.48 -58.38
C PRO A 221 42.74 -8.41 -57.44
N GLU A 222 43.41 -7.28 -57.37
CA GLU A 222 42.86 -6.10 -56.71
C GLU A 222 41.57 -5.66 -57.39
N SER A 223 40.56 -5.29 -56.60
CA SER A 223 39.26 -4.90 -57.14
C SER A 223 39.33 -3.60 -57.93
N GLU A 224 38.47 -3.47 -58.94
CA GLU A 224 38.18 -2.16 -59.50
C GLU A 224 37.56 -1.20 -58.44
N PRO A 225 37.79 0.12 -58.56
CA PRO A 225 37.22 1.12 -57.67
C PRO A 225 35.69 1.07 -57.57
N LEU A 226 35.14 0.70 -56.40
CA LEU A 226 33.71 0.82 -56.12
C LEU A 226 33.43 2.10 -55.33
N SER A 227 32.57 3.00 -55.83
CA SER A 227 32.27 4.27 -55.15
C SER A 227 30.93 4.26 -54.41
N PHE A 228 30.89 4.87 -53.22
CA PHE A 228 29.70 5.13 -52.41
C PHE A 228 29.80 6.49 -51.72
N THR A 229 28.69 7.09 -51.29
CA THR A 229 28.72 8.44 -50.68
C THR A 229 28.56 8.37 -49.17
N ILE A 230 29.42 9.07 -48.44
CA ILE A 230 29.29 9.28 -46.99
C ILE A 230 28.92 10.74 -46.71
N SER A 231 28.00 10.97 -45.79
CA SER A 231 27.65 12.29 -45.27
C SER A 231 27.61 12.24 -43.75
N ALA A 232 28.77 12.41 -43.10
CA ALA A 232 28.92 12.37 -41.64
C ALA A 232 29.10 13.75 -41.00
N ALA A 233 29.30 14.82 -41.78
CA ALA A 233 29.51 16.20 -41.30
C ALA A 233 28.22 16.96 -40.96
N GLY A 234 27.04 16.51 -41.42
CA GLY A 234 25.75 17.17 -41.16
C GLY A 234 25.30 17.19 -39.69
N GLU A 235 25.92 16.39 -38.81
CA GLU A 235 25.41 16.12 -37.46
C GLU A 235 26.07 16.91 -36.30
N SER A 236 27.02 17.81 -36.53
CA SER A 236 27.78 18.37 -35.38
C SER A 236 27.12 19.53 -34.60
N ALA A 237 25.82 19.83 -34.70
CA ALA A 237 25.33 21.08 -34.08
C ALA A 237 23.89 21.20 -33.56
N LEU A 238 22.99 20.21 -33.65
CA LEU A 238 21.64 20.41 -33.09
C LEU A 238 21.61 20.15 -31.57
N ILE A 239 22.26 21.04 -30.82
CA ILE A 239 22.29 21.00 -29.36
C ILE A 239 20.97 21.57 -28.84
N LEU A 240 20.14 20.72 -28.23
CA LEU A 240 18.92 21.11 -27.54
C LEU A 240 19.22 21.41 -26.06
N SER A 241 18.67 22.50 -25.57
CA SER A 241 18.67 22.88 -24.16
C SER A 241 17.24 23.14 -23.70
N ALA A 242 16.97 22.84 -22.43
CA ALA A 242 15.67 23.03 -21.80
C ALA A 242 15.86 23.72 -20.44
N THR A 243 15.06 24.73 -20.16
CA THR A 243 15.01 25.42 -18.86
C THR A 243 13.63 25.21 -18.27
N PRO A 244 13.50 24.65 -17.05
CA PRO A 244 12.20 24.49 -16.40
C PRO A 244 11.66 25.84 -15.93
N GLY A 245 10.35 26.06 -16.12
CA GLY A 245 9.57 27.17 -15.56
C GLY A 245 8.31 26.67 -14.84
N ASN A 246 7.41 27.58 -14.43
CA ASN A 246 6.16 27.21 -13.78
C ASN A 246 5.12 26.73 -14.78
N ALA A 247 4.80 25.44 -14.75
CA ALA A 247 3.91 24.77 -15.71
C ALA A 247 4.35 25.00 -17.17
N GLU A 248 5.65 25.23 -17.38
CA GLU A 248 6.23 25.48 -18.70
C GLU A 248 7.67 24.96 -18.80
N VAL A 249 8.11 24.73 -20.03
CA VAL A 249 9.51 24.43 -20.36
C VAL A 249 9.95 25.32 -21.52
N ASP A 250 11.00 26.11 -21.30
CA ASP A 250 11.65 26.89 -22.34
C ASP A 250 12.71 26.05 -23.04
N LEU A 251 12.49 25.75 -24.31
CA LEU A 251 13.36 24.95 -25.17
C LEU A 251 14.11 25.87 -26.13
N ARG A 252 15.41 25.63 -26.28
CA ARG A 252 16.26 26.34 -27.22
C ARG A 252 17.25 25.41 -27.86
N TRP A 253 17.44 25.52 -29.17
CA TRP A 253 18.47 24.80 -29.90
C TRP A 253 19.37 25.74 -30.72
N VAL A 254 20.44 25.19 -31.27
CA VAL A 254 21.34 25.91 -32.19
C VAL A 254 20.82 25.77 -33.61
N GLU A 255 20.94 26.83 -34.41
CA GLU A 255 20.48 26.84 -35.80
C GLU A 255 21.32 25.91 -36.69
N ALA A 256 20.65 24.97 -37.38
CA ALA A 256 21.26 24.10 -38.38
C ALA A 256 21.75 24.90 -39.59
N GLN A 257 22.96 24.60 -40.07
CA GLN A 257 23.57 25.29 -41.21
C GLN A 257 23.27 24.51 -42.50
N LEU A 258 22.10 24.78 -43.11
CA LEU A 258 21.71 24.22 -44.40
C LEU A 258 21.18 25.32 -45.31
N ASP A 259 21.66 25.34 -46.56
CA ASP A 259 21.12 26.23 -47.59
C ASP A 259 19.64 25.92 -47.91
N THR A 260 19.20 24.71 -47.58
CA THR A 260 17.84 24.21 -47.78
C THR A 260 17.05 24.06 -46.47
N LEU A 261 17.46 24.75 -45.39
CA LEU A 261 16.71 24.71 -44.12
C LEU A 261 15.29 25.26 -44.30
N ALA A 262 14.27 24.43 -44.06
CA ALA A 262 12.87 24.86 -44.01
C ALA A 262 12.37 25.13 -42.59
N GLY A 263 12.94 24.48 -41.58
CA GLY A 263 12.59 24.70 -40.18
C GLY A 263 12.91 23.50 -39.28
N TYR A 264 12.15 23.37 -38.20
CA TYR A 264 12.33 22.31 -37.20
C TYR A 264 11.00 21.67 -36.78
N ASN A 265 11.03 20.39 -36.42
CA ASN A 265 9.93 19.71 -35.74
C ASN A 265 10.35 19.38 -34.30
N LEU A 266 9.49 19.68 -33.32
CA LEU A 266 9.74 19.46 -31.90
C LEU A 266 8.86 18.34 -31.37
N TYR A 267 9.45 17.41 -30.62
CA TYR A 267 8.80 16.23 -30.07
C TYR A 267 8.88 16.23 -28.55
N ARG A 268 7.84 15.69 -27.91
CA ARG A 268 7.76 15.52 -26.46
C ARG A 268 7.25 14.13 -26.10
N GLY A 269 7.91 13.49 -25.15
CA GLY A 269 7.51 12.21 -24.55
C GLY A 269 7.35 12.30 -23.03
N THR A 270 6.71 11.29 -22.44
CA THR A 270 6.60 11.11 -20.97
C THR A 270 7.37 9.90 -20.44
N SER A 271 8.13 9.21 -21.31
CA SER A 271 9.05 8.12 -20.99
C SER A 271 10.25 8.13 -21.97
N HIS A 272 11.37 7.53 -21.56
CA HIS A 272 12.60 7.42 -22.36
C HIS A 272 12.50 6.43 -23.55
N THR A 273 11.52 5.52 -23.52
CA THR A 273 11.51 4.31 -24.37
C THR A 273 10.25 4.10 -25.21
N GLU A 274 9.35 5.08 -25.29
CA GLU A 274 8.24 5.04 -26.24
C GLU A 274 8.64 5.80 -27.52
N PRO A 275 8.18 5.38 -28.73
CA PRO A 275 8.44 6.15 -29.92
C PRO A 275 7.87 7.54 -29.68
N TYR A 276 8.70 8.58 -29.80
CA TYR A 276 8.23 9.96 -29.95
C TYR A 276 7.06 9.87 -30.92
N THR A 277 5.85 10.22 -30.46
CA THR A 277 4.65 10.07 -31.28
C THR A 277 4.97 10.67 -32.64
N ALA A 278 4.62 9.97 -33.73
CA ALA A 278 4.93 10.39 -35.09
C ALA A 278 4.47 11.83 -35.42
N THR A 279 3.65 12.42 -34.53
CA THR A 279 3.24 13.82 -34.56
C THR A 279 4.10 14.69 -33.63
N PRO A 280 4.82 15.69 -34.15
CA PRO A 280 5.50 16.68 -33.32
C PRO A 280 4.50 17.56 -32.56
N ILE A 281 4.89 18.07 -31.39
CA ILE A 281 4.11 19.07 -30.64
C ILE A 281 4.11 20.44 -31.32
N ALA A 282 5.12 20.70 -32.16
CA ALA A 282 5.21 21.86 -33.03
C ALA A 282 6.01 21.51 -34.29
N SER A 283 5.53 21.93 -35.46
CA SER A 283 6.12 21.56 -36.75
C SER A 283 6.45 22.79 -37.60
N ALA A 284 7.45 22.65 -38.49
CA ALA A 284 7.91 23.71 -39.38
C ALA A 284 8.24 25.01 -38.64
N LEU A 285 8.82 24.89 -37.44
CA LEU A 285 9.28 26.01 -36.64
C LEU A 285 10.42 26.71 -37.38
N THR A 286 10.28 28.01 -37.61
CA THR A 286 11.34 28.85 -38.20
C THR A 286 12.18 29.56 -37.14
N THR A 287 11.81 29.42 -35.86
CA THR A 287 12.56 29.91 -34.71
C THR A 287 13.43 28.80 -34.12
N ILE A 288 14.42 29.20 -33.31
CA ILE A 288 15.30 28.27 -32.56
C ILE A 288 14.93 28.18 -31.07
N VAL A 289 13.75 28.69 -30.71
CA VAL A 289 13.19 28.70 -29.36
C VAL A 289 11.72 28.31 -29.41
N TYR A 290 11.26 27.63 -28.36
CA TYR A 290 9.87 27.23 -28.15
C TYR A 290 9.56 27.11 -26.66
N THR A 291 8.42 27.63 -26.20
CA THR A 291 7.95 27.45 -24.83
C THR A 291 6.80 26.46 -24.84
N ASP A 292 6.98 25.31 -24.20
CA ASP A 292 5.92 24.33 -24.02
C ASP A 292 5.15 24.62 -22.73
N THR A 293 3.92 25.11 -22.85
CA THR A 293 3.01 25.39 -21.73
C THR A 293 1.99 24.27 -21.51
N ALA A 294 2.06 23.16 -22.25
CA ALA A 294 1.15 22.02 -22.14
C ALA A 294 1.76 20.90 -21.28
N VAL A 295 2.48 21.29 -20.24
CA VAL A 295 3.18 20.43 -19.28
C VAL A 295 2.61 20.63 -17.87
N THR A 296 2.94 19.73 -16.96
CA THR A 296 2.54 19.83 -15.56
C THR A 296 3.77 19.77 -14.67
N ASN A 297 3.81 20.60 -13.63
CA ASN A 297 4.88 20.62 -12.63
C ASN A 297 5.07 19.25 -11.97
N GLY A 298 6.31 18.95 -11.59
CA GLY A 298 6.65 17.68 -10.92
C GLY A 298 6.60 16.43 -11.81
N ARG A 299 6.30 16.57 -13.12
CA ARG A 299 6.36 15.47 -14.09
C ARG A 299 7.56 15.65 -15.03
N THR A 300 8.42 14.64 -15.13
CA THR A 300 9.52 14.64 -16.11
C THR A 300 9.00 14.46 -17.54
N TYR A 301 9.42 15.34 -18.43
CA TYR A 301 9.20 15.27 -19.87
C TYR A 301 10.53 15.11 -20.61
N TYR A 302 10.45 14.50 -21.78
CA TYR A 302 11.61 14.19 -22.63
C TYR A 302 11.42 14.89 -23.98
N TYR A 303 12.42 15.60 -24.47
CA TYR A 303 12.33 16.39 -25.71
C TYR A 303 13.41 16.04 -26.72
N ARG A 304 13.04 16.13 -28.00
CA ARG A 304 13.94 16.10 -29.16
C ARG A 304 13.46 17.09 -30.22
N VAL A 305 14.40 17.63 -30.98
CA VAL A 305 14.10 18.46 -32.16
C VAL A 305 14.71 17.83 -33.41
N SER A 306 14.00 17.86 -34.54
CA SER A 306 14.53 17.43 -35.85
C SER A 306 14.61 18.59 -36.83
N VAL A 307 15.53 18.49 -37.79
CA VAL A 307 15.68 19.47 -38.88
C VAL A 307 14.79 19.10 -40.06
N LEU A 308 14.06 20.09 -40.58
CA LEU A 308 13.18 19.97 -41.73
C LEU A 308 13.80 20.67 -42.95
N ASP A 309 13.92 19.93 -44.05
CA ASP A 309 14.44 20.38 -45.35
C ASP A 309 13.35 21.04 -46.21
N THR A 310 13.71 21.81 -47.25
CA THR A 310 12.74 22.46 -48.17
C THR A 310 11.84 21.48 -48.91
N ASP A 311 12.28 20.22 -49.06
CA ASP A 311 11.48 19.13 -49.62
C ASP A 311 10.58 18.45 -48.57
N LEU A 312 10.42 19.06 -47.39
CA LEU A 312 9.62 18.59 -46.25
C LEU A 312 10.09 17.25 -45.66
N ARG A 313 11.30 16.83 -45.99
CA ARG A 313 11.93 15.64 -45.43
C ARG A 313 12.59 15.99 -44.10
N GLU A 314 12.33 15.19 -43.08
CA GLU A 314 13.08 15.26 -41.83
C GLU A 314 14.45 14.62 -42.00
N LEU A 315 15.48 15.29 -41.49
CA LEU A 315 16.87 14.86 -41.65
C LEU A 315 17.35 14.10 -40.43
N TRP A 316 17.75 14.82 -39.38
CA TRP A 316 18.33 14.28 -38.16
C TRP A 316 17.68 14.91 -36.92
N PHE A 317 17.80 14.22 -35.79
CA PHE A 317 17.30 14.63 -34.48
C PHE A 317 18.45 15.12 -33.59
N SER A 318 18.14 15.99 -32.62
CA SER A 318 19.01 16.25 -31.46
C SER A 318 19.10 15.02 -30.55
N ASP A 319 20.09 15.04 -29.65
CA ASP A 319 20.03 14.21 -28.45
C ASP A 319 18.75 14.49 -27.66
N GLU A 320 18.32 13.50 -26.87
CA GLU A 320 17.20 13.69 -25.94
C GLU A 320 17.63 14.50 -24.73
N ILE A 321 16.77 15.44 -24.30
CA ILE A 321 16.90 16.09 -23.00
C ILE A 321 15.68 15.76 -22.12
N ALA A 322 15.95 15.47 -20.85
CA ALA A 322 14.93 15.29 -19.83
C ALA A 322 14.85 16.53 -18.94
N VAL A 323 13.64 17.01 -18.67
CA VAL A 323 13.38 18.20 -17.85
C VAL A 323 12.07 18.02 -17.09
N MET A 324 12.03 18.50 -15.85
CA MET A 324 10.84 18.50 -15.01
C MET A 324 10.48 19.96 -14.72
N PRO A 325 9.30 20.46 -15.12
CA PRO A 325 8.86 21.81 -14.79
C PRO A 325 8.80 22.01 -13.27
N ASP A 326 9.20 23.20 -12.82
CA ASP A 326 9.32 23.56 -11.42
C ASP A 326 8.02 24.23 -10.93
N ASP A 327 7.59 23.91 -9.71
CA ASP A 327 6.45 24.58 -9.08
C ASP A 327 6.93 25.77 -8.23
N PHE A 328 6.56 26.98 -8.68
CA PHE A 328 6.84 28.23 -7.99
C PHE A 328 5.59 28.82 -7.31
N THR A 329 4.45 28.15 -7.41
CA THR A 329 3.23 28.61 -6.76
C THR A 329 3.33 28.38 -5.25
N LEU A 330 2.75 29.30 -4.48
CA LEU A 330 2.54 29.09 -3.07
C LEU A 330 1.17 28.40 -2.91
N PRO A 331 1.00 27.52 -1.93
CA PRO A 331 -0.32 27.06 -1.57
C PRO A 331 -1.23 28.24 -1.19
N GLU A 332 -2.54 28.06 -1.39
CA GLU A 332 -3.54 29.03 -0.94
C GLU A 332 -3.41 29.31 0.57
N THR A 333 -3.87 30.48 1.01
CA THR A 333 -3.90 30.77 2.46
C THR A 333 -4.92 29.85 3.11
N PRO A 334 -4.55 29.07 4.16
CA PRO A 334 -5.48 28.15 4.79
C PRO A 334 -6.73 28.88 5.32
N THR A 335 -7.91 28.34 5.03
CA THR A 335 -9.15 28.79 5.66
C THR A 335 -9.32 28.04 6.97
N VAL A 336 -9.19 28.72 8.11
CA VAL A 336 -9.21 28.10 9.44
C VAL A 336 -10.54 28.40 10.14
N THR A 337 -11.20 27.38 10.66
CA THR A 337 -12.46 27.49 11.40
C THR A 337 -12.28 26.90 12.80
N ASP A 338 -12.45 27.72 13.83
CA ASP A 338 -12.51 27.26 15.23
C ASP A 338 -13.93 26.82 15.62
N ASP A 339 -14.11 26.34 16.85
CA ASP A 339 -15.40 25.81 17.33
C ASP A 339 -16.49 26.88 17.58
N GLY A 340 -16.27 28.12 17.15
CA GLY A 340 -17.22 29.22 17.23
C GLY A 340 -16.74 30.39 18.10
N ALA A 341 -17.67 31.26 18.49
CA ALA A 341 -17.31 32.51 19.16
C ALA A 341 -16.70 32.33 20.56
N SER A 342 -17.02 31.24 21.26
CA SER A 342 -16.57 31.01 22.63
C SER A 342 -16.37 29.52 22.94
N THR A 343 -15.43 29.22 23.83
CA THR A 343 -15.20 27.89 24.42
C THR A 343 -15.26 27.94 25.94
N HIS A 344 -15.67 26.83 26.55
CA HIS A 344 -15.64 26.64 28.02
C HIS A 344 -14.46 25.79 28.48
N TYR A 345 -13.63 25.33 27.53
CA TYR A 345 -12.41 24.61 27.83
C TYR A 345 -11.27 25.58 28.12
N PHE A 346 -10.58 25.36 29.23
CA PHE A 346 -9.44 26.18 29.66
C PHE A 346 -8.09 25.54 29.33
N ASP A 347 -8.12 24.30 28.85
CA ASP A 347 -6.97 23.44 28.66
C ASP A 347 -6.84 22.90 27.24
N ARG A 348 -7.76 23.26 26.34
CA ARG A 348 -7.71 22.82 24.94
C ARG A 348 -8.40 23.76 23.98
N LEU A 349 -7.95 23.74 22.73
CA LEU A 349 -8.60 24.37 21.58
C LEU A 349 -8.61 23.40 20.41
N HIS A 350 -9.64 23.47 19.60
CA HIS A 350 -9.79 22.71 18.36
C HIS A 350 -10.08 23.66 17.19
N ALA A 351 -9.56 23.29 16.02
CA ALA A 351 -9.88 23.94 14.77
C ALA A 351 -9.75 22.97 13.61
N THR A 352 -10.45 23.31 12.53
CA THR A 352 -10.39 22.65 11.23
C THR A 352 -9.85 23.64 10.20
N TRP A 353 -9.26 23.14 9.12
CA TRP A 353 -8.76 23.99 8.04
C TRP A 353 -8.77 23.31 6.67
N PHE A 354 -8.71 24.14 5.64
CA PHE A 354 -8.57 23.71 4.26
C PHE A 354 -7.58 24.61 3.51
N SER A 355 -6.77 24.02 2.64
CA SER A 355 -5.89 24.70 1.69
C SER A 355 -5.75 23.84 0.44
N ALA A 356 -5.47 24.48 -0.69
CA ALA A 356 -5.12 23.81 -1.93
C ALA A 356 -3.83 24.38 -2.52
N ASP A 357 -3.15 23.56 -3.30
CA ASP A 357 -2.06 23.96 -4.19
C ASP A 357 -2.38 23.34 -5.56
N PRO A 358 -2.46 24.12 -6.64
CA PRO A 358 -2.93 23.63 -7.94
C PRO A 358 -1.91 22.76 -8.68
N ASP A 359 -0.62 22.80 -8.30
CA ASP A 359 0.48 22.25 -9.10
C ASP A 359 1.05 20.97 -8.49
N THR A 360 1.50 21.00 -7.23
CA THR A 360 2.10 19.84 -6.55
C THR A 360 1.28 19.34 -5.36
N GLY A 361 0.20 20.03 -5.02
CA GLY A 361 -0.67 19.68 -3.89
C GLY A 361 -0.01 19.96 -2.54
N ILE A 362 -0.74 19.69 -1.45
CA ILE A 362 -0.24 19.92 -0.09
C ILE A 362 0.59 18.73 0.38
N PHE A 363 1.79 19.02 0.88
CA PHE A 363 2.71 18.08 1.50
C PHE A 363 2.56 18.03 3.03
N GLU A 364 2.37 19.18 3.69
CA GLU A 364 2.22 19.26 5.15
C GLU A 364 1.40 20.49 5.58
N TYR A 365 0.64 20.37 6.66
CA TYR A 365 0.10 21.47 7.45
C TYR A 365 0.89 21.61 8.75
N GLN A 366 1.08 22.87 9.15
CA GLN A 366 1.50 23.22 10.49
C GLN A 366 0.50 24.18 11.10
N TYR A 367 0.18 23.96 12.37
CA TYR A 367 -0.66 24.86 13.15
C TYR A 367 0.09 25.43 14.35
N CYS A 368 -0.32 26.61 14.80
CA CYS A 368 0.15 27.23 16.03
C CYS A 368 -1.03 27.94 16.72
N ILE A 369 -0.87 28.29 18.00
CA ILE A 369 -1.90 28.99 18.76
C ILE A 369 -1.31 30.30 19.28
N GLY A 370 -2.05 31.39 19.12
CA GLY A 370 -1.66 32.69 19.63
C GLY A 370 -2.83 33.51 20.13
N THR A 371 -2.51 34.71 20.63
CA THR A 371 -3.48 35.66 21.17
C THR A 371 -3.75 36.83 20.21
N THR A 372 -3.14 36.79 19.03
CA THR A 372 -3.40 37.66 17.88
C THR A 372 -3.49 36.83 16.60
N VAL A 373 -4.15 37.38 15.58
CA VAL A 373 -4.12 36.86 14.21
C VAL A 373 -2.66 36.67 13.76
N GLY A 374 -2.31 35.47 13.28
CA GLY A 374 -0.96 35.08 12.86
C GLY A 374 0.04 34.82 14.00
N GLY A 375 -0.33 35.02 15.26
CA GLY A 375 0.56 34.86 16.42
C GLY A 375 0.74 33.40 16.86
N CYS A 376 1.91 33.06 17.41
CA CYS A 376 2.20 31.73 17.95
C CYS A 376 2.73 31.80 19.40
N ASP A 377 2.26 32.77 20.18
CA ASP A 377 2.74 33.06 21.55
C ASP A 377 2.25 32.06 22.62
N VAL A 378 1.32 31.17 22.27
CA VAL A 378 0.76 30.15 23.19
C VAL A 378 1.29 28.76 22.85
N VAL A 379 1.27 28.40 21.57
CA VAL A 379 1.83 27.15 21.03
C VAL A 379 2.62 27.49 19.78
N SER A 380 3.88 27.08 19.73
CA SER A 380 4.73 27.19 18.55
C SER A 380 4.25 26.28 17.40
N TRP A 381 4.69 26.56 16.18
CA TRP A 381 4.38 25.74 15.01
C TRP A 381 4.58 24.24 15.28
N THR A 382 3.49 23.49 15.12
CA THR A 382 3.39 22.05 15.35
C THR A 382 2.88 21.40 14.07
N SER A 383 3.52 20.32 13.66
CA SER A 383 3.10 19.55 12.48
C SER A 383 1.80 18.80 12.74
N SER A 384 0.89 18.83 11.77
CA SER A 384 -0.28 17.94 11.69
C SER A 384 -0.18 16.97 10.51
N GLY A 385 0.97 16.93 9.81
CA GLY A 385 1.10 16.20 8.55
C GLY A 385 0.03 16.66 7.55
N LEU A 386 -0.70 15.71 6.95
CA LEU A 386 -1.83 16.02 6.06
C LEU A 386 -3.18 16.17 6.79
N GLY A 387 -3.20 16.13 8.14
CA GLY A 387 -4.41 16.33 8.92
C GLY A 387 -5.00 17.72 8.67
N THR A 388 -6.32 17.77 8.48
CA THR A 388 -7.12 18.99 8.24
C THR A 388 -7.85 19.49 9.50
N GLU A 389 -7.52 18.92 10.65
CA GLU A 389 -8.04 19.31 11.96
C GLU A 389 -7.03 18.98 13.06
N ALA A 390 -7.08 19.71 14.17
CA ALA A 390 -6.35 19.34 15.38
C ALA A 390 -7.05 19.84 16.64
N THR A 391 -7.00 19.02 17.69
CA THR A 391 -7.25 19.44 19.08
C THR A 391 -5.92 19.52 19.81
N HIS A 392 -5.53 20.70 20.26
CA HIS A 392 -4.37 20.87 21.13
C HIS A 392 -4.83 20.90 22.59
N SER A 393 -4.31 20.00 23.42
CA SER A 393 -4.66 19.89 24.85
C SER A 393 -3.48 20.30 25.76
N GLY A 394 -3.72 20.44 27.06
CA GLY A 394 -2.68 20.84 28.03
C GLY A 394 -2.37 22.34 28.02
N LEU A 395 -3.30 23.17 27.53
CA LEU A 395 -3.19 24.62 27.52
C LEU A 395 -3.46 25.24 28.90
N HIS A 396 -3.03 26.49 29.08
CA HIS A 396 -3.39 27.30 30.23
C HIS A 396 -4.07 28.58 29.75
N LEU A 397 -5.34 28.46 29.38
CA LEU A 397 -6.10 29.54 28.79
C LEU A 397 -6.69 30.47 29.86
N SER A 398 -6.82 31.75 29.53
CA SER A 398 -7.31 32.79 30.45
C SER A 398 -8.73 33.20 30.11
N HIS A 399 -9.58 33.29 31.13
CA HIS A 399 -10.95 33.77 30.98
C HIS A 399 -11.01 35.19 30.38
N GLY A 400 -11.92 35.41 29.45
CA GLY A 400 -12.14 36.67 28.76
C GLY A 400 -11.10 37.00 27.68
N ARG A 401 -10.14 36.10 27.43
CA ARG A 401 -9.10 36.27 26.40
C ARG A 401 -9.50 35.52 25.12
N THR A 402 -9.27 36.16 23.98
CA THR A 402 -9.44 35.56 22.65
C THR A 402 -8.15 34.85 22.24
N TYR A 403 -8.30 33.66 21.68
CA TYR A 403 -7.22 32.87 21.10
C TYR A 403 -7.50 32.59 19.64
N TYR A 404 -6.45 32.46 18.85
CA TYR A 404 -6.50 32.21 17.41
C TYR A 404 -5.72 30.94 17.10
N VAL A 405 -6.32 30.05 16.33
CA VAL A 405 -5.57 28.96 15.69
C VAL A 405 -5.09 29.47 14.34
N ASN A 406 -3.79 29.33 14.11
CA ASN A 406 -3.12 29.82 12.92
C ASN A 406 -2.52 28.63 12.17
N VAL A 407 -2.67 28.59 10.85
CA VAL A 407 -2.28 27.46 10.03
C VAL A 407 -1.51 27.95 8.81
N LYS A 408 -0.46 27.22 8.43
CA LYS A 408 0.24 27.37 7.15
C LYS A 408 0.36 26.00 6.50
N ALA A 409 0.39 25.97 5.18
CA ALA A 409 0.52 24.76 4.39
C ALA A 409 1.84 24.78 3.61
N LEU A 410 2.46 23.62 3.42
CA LEU A 410 3.66 23.38 2.64
C LEU A 410 3.24 22.57 1.42
N ASN A 411 3.60 23.00 0.21
CA ASN A 411 3.34 22.22 -1.01
C ASN A 411 4.47 21.21 -1.30
N GLY A 412 4.29 20.40 -2.35
CA GLY A 412 5.28 19.41 -2.80
C GLY A 412 6.61 20.01 -3.28
N ALA A 413 6.62 21.29 -3.64
CA ALA A 413 7.82 22.06 -3.99
C ALA A 413 8.50 22.75 -2.81
N ASN A 414 8.10 22.44 -1.57
CA ASN A 414 8.67 22.99 -0.34
C ASN A 414 8.49 24.51 -0.18
N HIS A 415 7.38 25.05 -0.71
CA HIS A 415 6.94 26.43 -0.50
C HIS A 415 5.82 26.52 0.55
N TRP A 416 5.97 27.45 1.50
CA TRP A 416 4.95 27.73 2.51
C TRP A 416 3.93 28.75 2.02
N SER A 417 2.65 28.53 2.31
CA SER A 417 1.60 29.52 2.13
C SER A 417 1.72 30.68 3.13
N MET A 418 0.95 31.75 2.88
CA MET A 418 0.66 32.72 3.93
C MET A 418 -0.11 32.06 5.09
N VAL A 419 0.00 32.65 6.28
CA VAL A 419 -0.69 32.13 7.46
C VAL A 419 -2.18 32.47 7.40
N GLY A 420 -3.01 31.44 7.46
CA GLY A 420 -4.43 31.54 7.72
C GLY A 420 -4.72 31.57 9.23
N SER A 421 -5.72 32.33 9.64
CA SER A 421 -6.13 32.45 11.05
C SER A 421 -7.62 32.18 11.19
N SER A 422 -8.01 31.57 12.30
CA SER A 422 -9.42 31.52 12.67
C SER A 422 -9.96 32.92 13.00
N ASN A 423 -11.27 33.08 13.07
CA ASN A 423 -11.91 34.33 13.49
C ASN A 423 -11.72 34.64 14.98
N GLY A 424 -11.24 33.68 15.76
CA GLY A 424 -10.85 33.81 17.15
C GLY A 424 -11.94 33.32 18.08
N ILE A 425 -11.52 32.61 19.13
CA ILE A 425 -12.39 31.99 20.12
C ILE A 425 -12.13 32.57 21.50
N VAL A 426 -13.17 33.09 22.14
CA VAL A 426 -13.10 33.63 23.51
C VAL A 426 -13.19 32.49 24.52
N VAL A 427 -12.31 32.49 25.52
CA VAL A 427 -12.39 31.53 26.63
C VAL A 427 -13.33 32.09 27.68
N ASP A 428 -14.52 31.50 27.77
CA ASP A 428 -15.59 31.99 28.64
C ASP A 428 -15.86 31.01 29.79
N ARG A 429 -15.85 31.55 31.01
CA ARG A 429 -16.13 30.79 32.22
C ARG A 429 -17.64 30.83 32.44
N LEU A 430 -18.26 29.65 32.48
CA LEU A 430 -19.68 29.54 32.78
C LEU A 430 -19.97 30.07 34.20
N ALA A 431 -21.20 30.52 34.42
CA ALA A 431 -21.61 30.91 35.77
C ALA A 431 -21.52 29.70 36.72
N ALA A 432 -20.98 29.91 37.92
CA ALA A 432 -20.97 28.89 38.95
C ALA A 432 -22.41 28.46 39.30
N PRO A 433 -22.65 27.16 39.56
CA PRO A 433 -23.97 26.72 39.97
C PRO A 433 -24.36 27.36 41.31
N SER A 434 -25.65 27.44 41.60
CA SER A 434 -26.16 27.69 42.94
C SER A 434 -27.11 26.58 43.35
N LEU A 435 -27.26 26.33 44.65
CA LEU A 435 -28.19 25.34 45.19
C LEU A 435 -29.01 25.97 46.31
N THR A 436 -30.32 26.08 46.11
CA THR A 436 -31.24 26.78 47.02
C THR A 436 -32.20 25.85 47.75
N ALA A 437 -32.56 24.70 47.15
CA ALA A 437 -33.43 23.72 47.80
C ALA A 437 -33.20 22.30 47.29
N VAL A 438 -33.54 21.33 48.15
CA VAL A 438 -33.61 19.90 47.82
C VAL A 438 -34.99 19.38 48.23
N THR A 439 -35.71 18.71 47.33
CA THR A 439 -37.08 18.23 47.60
C THR A 439 -37.32 16.84 47.00
N PRO A 440 -37.83 15.87 47.79
CA PRO A 440 -38.00 15.95 49.25
C PRO A 440 -36.64 16.07 49.96
N SER A 441 -36.61 16.76 51.10
CA SER A 441 -35.40 16.95 51.91
C SER A 441 -35.17 15.82 52.93
N SER A 442 -35.90 14.71 52.82
CA SER A 442 -35.71 13.55 53.68
C SER A 442 -36.27 12.25 53.11
N SER A 443 -35.68 11.12 53.51
CA SER A 443 -36.29 9.79 53.36
C SER A 443 -35.94 8.88 54.53
N VAL A 444 -36.75 7.83 54.71
CA VAL A 444 -36.31 6.66 55.47
C VAL A 444 -35.23 5.93 54.66
N ARG A 445 -34.16 5.49 55.33
CA ARG A 445 -33.02 4.87 54.67
C ARG A 445 -33.32 3.54 53.99
N SER A 446 -34.42 2.87 54.32
CA SER A 446 -34.86 1.64 53.63
C SER A 446 -35.46 1.90 52.23
N VAL A 447 -35.66 3.16 51.84
CA VAL A 447 -36.34 3.53 50.59
C VAL A 447 -35.43 4.41 49.74
N ALA A 448 -35.17 3.96 48.50
CA ALA A 448 -34.54 4.78 47.49
C ALA A 448 -35.46 5.95 47.11
N ARG A 449 -34.91 7.16 46.97
CA ARG A 449 -35.70 8.37 46.77
C ARG A 449 -35.05 9.28 45.74
N THR A 450 -35.75 9.55 44.66
CA THR A 450 -35.38 10.63 43.74
C THR A 450 -35.60 11.98 44.41
N ILE A 451 -34.55 12.79 44.47
CA ILE A 451 -34.58 14.17 44.96
C ILE A 451 -34.49 15.12 43.77
N THR A 452 -35.17 16.25 43.86
CA THR A 452 -35.05 17.39 42.94
C THR A 452 -34.26 18.49 43.61
N LEU A 453 -33.18 18.91 42.99
CA LEU A 453 -32.32 20.01 43.38
C LEU A 453 -32.78 21.26 42.63
N THR A 454 -33.02 22.36 43.34
CA THR A 454 -33.41 23.66 42.77
C THR A 454 -32.29 24.66 43.00
N GLY A 455 -31.98 25.47 41.99
CA GLY A 455 -30.83 26.36 41.98
C GLY A 455 -30.72 27.19 40.71
N SER A 456 -29.50 27.42 40.24
CA SER A 456 -29.21 28.12 38.99
C SER A 456 -27.94 27.59 38.33
N ALA A 457 -27.79 27.87 37.03
CA ALA A 457 -26.62 27.53 36.22
C ALA A 457 -26.23 26.03 36.24
N PHE A 458 -27.23 25.13 36.30
CA PHE A 458 -27.00 23.70 36.08
C PHE A 458 -26.75 23.42 34.60
N GLN A 459 -25.69 22.68 34.29
CA GLN A 459 -25.27 22.39 32.92
C GLN A 459 -25.88 21.07 32.44
N ALA A 460 -26.56 21.08 31.30
CA ALA A 460 -27.26 19.90 30.79
C ALA A 460 -26.35 18.85 30.13
N SER A 461 -25.18 19.27 29.62
CA SER A 461 -24.22 18.37 28.97
C SER A 461 -22.79 18.92 29.04
N PRO A 462 -21.81 18.14 29.54
CA PRO A 462 -21.98 16.91 30.30
C PRO A 462 -22.83 17.09 31.58
N LEU A 463 -23.45 16.01 32.06
CA LEU A 463 -24.27 16.05 33.29
C LEU A 463 -23.41 16.39 34.53
N PRO A 464 -23.94 17.14 35.49
CA PRO A 464 -23.22 17.51 36.71
C PRO A 464 -23.12 16.31 37.66
N ALA A 465 -22.08 16.29 38.49
CA ALA A 465 -21.94 15.33 39.57
C ALA A 465 -22.70 15.81 40.81
N VAL A 466 -23.56 14.95 41.37
CA VAL A 466 -24.33 15.26 42.58
C VAL A 466 -23.86 14.38 43.73
N HIS A 467 -23.49 14.99 44.86
CA HIS A 467 -23.02 14.29 46.05
C HIS A 467 -23.97 14.50 47.23
N LEU A 468 -24.18 13.44 48.01
CA LEU A 468 -24.79 13.45 49.33
C LEU A 468 -23.70 13.20 50.38
N GLY A 469 -23.24 14.26 51.05
CA GLY A 469 -21.99 14.22 51.83
C GLY A 469 -20.80 13.89 50.91
N GLN A 470 -20.18 12.72 51.11
CA GLN A 470 -19.11 12.21 50.23
C GLN A 470 -19.61 11.20 49.18
N MET A 471 -20.88 10.78 49.23
CA MET A 471 -21.41 9.75 48.35
C MET A 471 -21.87 10.37 47.01
N LEU A 472 -21.32 9.90 45.90
CA LEU A 472 -21.80 10.25 44.56
C LEU A 472 -23.16 9.59 44.29
N LEU A 473 -24.14 10.38 43.86
CA LEU A 473 -25.48 9.92 43.51
C LEU A 473 -25.56 9.54 42.01
N GLY A 474 -26.40 8.55 41.72
CA GLY A 474 -26.74 8.12 40.35
C GLY A 474 -28.03 8.76 39.83
N ASP A 475 -28.45 8.34 38.63
CA ASP A 475 -29.68 8.77 37.95
C ASP A 475 -29.86 10.30 37.92
N VAL A 476 -28.76 11.00 37.61
CA VAL A 476 -28.78 12.45 37.48
C VAL A 476 -29.43 12.84 36.17
N ALA A 477 -30.43 13.70 36.22
CA ALA A 477 -31.07 14.28 35.04
C ALA A 477 -31.27 15.78 35.23
N VAL A 478 -30.73 16.58 34.33
CA VAL A 478 -30.93 18.04 34.33
C VAL A 478 -32.24 18.32 33.61
N LEU A 479 -33.21 18.90 34.32
CA LEU A 479 -34.51 19.25 33.77
C LEU A 479 -34.42 20.59 33.03
N ASP A 480 -33.74 21.55 33.65
CA ASP A 480 -33.44 22.88 33.12
C ASP A 480 -32.26 23.51 33.88
N ALA A 481 -31.87 24.74 33.52
CA ALA A 481 -30.75 25.44 34.16
C ALA A 481 -30.95 25.74 35.67
N THR A 482 -32.14 25.52 36.22
CA THR A 482 -32.51 25.76 37.62
C THR A 482 -32.96 24.52 38.37
N ARG A 483 -33.16 23.38 37.68
CA ARG A 483 -33.65 22.14 38.29
C ARG A 483 -32.95 20.90 37.72
N LEU A 484 -32.52 20.02 38.61
CA LEU A 484 -32.04 18.67 38.25
C LEU A 484 -32.53 17.64 39.27
N THR A 485 -32.59 16.37 38.88
CA THR A 485 -32.91 15.25 39.76
C THR A 485 -31.68 14.38 40.00
N ALA A 486 -31.64 13.68 41.14
CA ALA A 486 -30.68 12.63 41.44
C ALA A 486 -31.34 11.56 42.32
N LEU A 487 -30.86 10.31 42.27
CA LEU A 487 -31.38 9.22 43.12
C LEU A 487 -30.53 9.08 44.39
N VAL A 488 -31.16 9.25 45.55
CA VAL A 488 -30.61 8.80 46.83
C VAL A 488 -30.92 7.30 46.96
N PRO A 489 -29.91 6.41 46.99
CA PRO A 489 -30.15 4.97 47.09
C PRO A 489 -30.68 4.56 48.47
N ALA A 490 -31.34 3.40 48.54
CA ALA A 490 -31.62 2.76 49.83
C ALA A 490 -30.31 2.33 50.51
N GLY A 491 -30.34 2.21 51.84
CA GLY A 491 -29.21 1.80 52.66
C GLY A 491 -28.32 2.94 53.18
N CYS A 492 -28.53 4.18 52.73
CA CYS A 492 -27.80 5.36 53.23
C CYS A 492 -27.81 5.42 54.76
N ALA A 493 -26.68 5.75 55.40
CA ALA A 493 -26.65 5.88 56.86
C ALA A 493 -27.63 6.96 57.33
N ALA A 494 -28.20 6.79 58.53
CA ALA A 494 -29.03 7.85 59.10
C ALA A 494 -28.16 9.06 59.46
N GLY A 495 -28.61 10.24 59.09
CA GLY A 495 -27.85 11.46 59.27
C GLY A 495 -28.40 12.64 58.47
N VAL A 496 -27.84 13.80 58.77
CA VAL A 496 -28.10 15.05 58.07
C VAL A 496 -26.94 15.30 57.12
N TYR A 497 -27.25 15.47 55.84
CA TYR A 497 -26.28 15.53 54.75
C TYR A 497 -26.28 16.90 54.09
N THR A 498 -25.07 17.38 53.80
CA THR A 498 -24.84 18.43 52.81
C THR A 498 -25.02 17.84 51.42
N VAL A 499 -25.72 18.54 50.53
CA VAL A 499 -25.83 18.17 49.11
C VAL A 499 -24.94 19.09 48.30
N THR A 500 -24.11 18.53 47.42
CA THR A 500 -23.20 19.29 46.55
C THR A 500 -23.48 18.95 45.10
N VAL A 501 -23.58 19.98 44.25
CA VAL A 501 -23.63 19.85 42.79
C VAL A 501 -22.34 20.41 42.23
N THR A 502 -21.67 19.64 41.37
CA THR A 502 -20.46 20.05 40.67
C THR A 502 -20.70 19.94 39.17
N ASN A 503 -20.60 21.07 38.48
CA ASN A 503 -20.70 21.19 37.04
C ASN A 503 -19.45 20.63 36.34
N PHE A 504 -19.49 20.43 35.01
CA PHE A 504 -18.36 19.81 34.28
C PHE A 504 -17.10 20.69 34.29
N ASP A 505 -17.29 22.01 34.45
CA ASP A 505 -16.24 23.01 34.58
C ASP A 505 -15.62 23.06 35.99
N THR A 506 -15.92 22.07 36.83
CA THR A 506 -15.47 21.90 38.23
C THR A 506 -16.02 22.92 39.23
N GLN A 507 -16.85 23.87 38.81
CA GLN A 507 -17.50 24.79 39.72
C GLN A 507 -18.61 24.06 40.49
N SER A 508 -18.74 24.35 41.78
CA SER A 508 -19.65 23.62 42.66
C SER A 508 -20.46 24.52 43.59
N ALA A 509 -21.65 24.06 43.94
CA ALA A 509 -22.49 24.64 44.98
C ALA A 509 -22.88 23.58 46.01
N SER A 510 -22.88 23.96 47.28
CA SER A 510 -23.28 23.09 48.39
C SER A 510 -24.38 23.73 49.21
N LEU A 511 -25.38 22.92 49.59
CA LEU A 511 -26.41 23.29 50.55
C LEU A 511 -26.23 22.41 51.79
N SER A 512 -25.82 23.02 52.90
CA SER A 512 -25.63 22.34 54.18
C SER A 512 -26.97 21.88 54.75
N SER A 513 -26.99 20.70 55.38
CA SER A 513 -28.21 20.14 55.99
C SER A 513 -29.41 20.04 55.04
N ALA A 514 -29.14 19.85 53.74
CA ALA A 514 -30.15 19.84 52.70
C ALA A 514 -31.00 18.57 52.66
N TYR A 515 -30.47 17.46 53.18
CA TYR A 515 -31.15 16.17 53.15
C TYR A 515 -30.97 15.39 54.44
N THR A 516 -32.03 14.78 54.96
CA THR A 516 -32.00 13.95 56.17
C THR A 516 -32.42 12.51 55.87
N ALA A 517 -31.53 11.56 56.08
CA ALA A 517 -31.88 10.14 56.08
C ALA A 517 -32.24 9.71 57.51
N THR A 518 -33.42 9.14 57.70
CA THR A 518 -33.88 8.66 59.02
C THR A 518 -33.91 7.14 59.08
N ASN A 519 -33.77 6.59 60.28
CA ASN A 519 -34.01 5.17 60.51
C ASN A 519 -35.50 4.84 60.31
N PRO A 520 -35.84 3.61 59.89
CA PRO A 520 -37.20 3.11 60.00
C PRO A 520 -37.66 3.15 61.46
N ILE A 521 -38.94 3.42 61.69
CA ILE A 521 -39.55 3.32 63.02
C ILE A 521 -40.60 2.20 62.94
N TYR A 522 -40.42 1.16 63.75
CA TYR A 522 -41.36 0.04 63.87
C TYR A 522 -42.10 0.10 65.22
N PRO A 523 -43.39 -0.26 65.27
CA PRO A 523 -44.07 -0.45 66.55
C PRO A 523 -43.45 -1.64 67.32
N PRO A 524 -43.51 -1.66 68.67
CA PRO A 524 -43.04 -2.80 69.46
C PRO A 524 -43.79 -4.09 69.10
N ALA A 525 -43.06 -5.15 68.73
CA ALA A 525 -43.63 -6.44 68.39
C ALA A 525 -43.77 -7.33 69.65
N PRO A 526 -44.97 -7.80 70.02
CA PRO A 526 -45.14 -8.75 71.12
C PRO A 526 -44.47 -10.08 70.80
N VAL A 527 -43.66 -10.60 71.72
CA VAL A 527 -43.07 -11.94 71.65
C VAL A 527 -43.52 -12.72 72.87
N SER A 528 -44.13 -13.88 72.68
CA SER A 528 -44.72 -14.67 73.77
C SER A 528 -44.53 -16.16 73.55
N PRO A 529 -44.32 -16.96 74.62
CA PRO A 529 -44.44 -18.41 74.52
C PRO A 529 -45.91 -18.81 74.32
N SER A 530 -46.17 -19.87 73.57
CA SER A 530 -47.49 -20.43 73.37
C SER A 530 -48.02 -21.02 74.68
N THR A 531 -49.31 -20.80 74.97
CA THR A 531 -49.95 -21.34 76.16
C THR A 531 -50.30 -22.82 75.97
N ARG A 532 -49.75 -23.70 76.81
CA ARG A 532 -50.24 -25.07 77.00
C ARG A 532 -50.64 -25.24 78.46
N ALA A 533 -51.92 -25.47 78.72
CA ALA A 533 -52.46 -25.45 80.09
C ALA A 533 -51.89 -26.56 80.98
N HIS A 534 -51.77 -27.79 80.46
CA HIS A 534 -51.34 -28.97 81.23
C HIS A 534 -50.50 -29.95 80.39
N VAL A 535 -49.65 -30.70 81.09
CA VAL A 535 -48.88 -31.85 80.57
C VAL A 535 -48.81 -32.94 81.65
N GLY A 536 -48.97 -34.21 81.28
CA GLY A 536 -48.76 -35.32 82.20
C GLY A 536 -47.29 -35.54 82.55
N LEU A 537 -47.00 -35.93 83.79
CA LEU A 537 -45.65 -36.33 84.22
C LEU A 537 -45.16 -37.60 83.49
N ASP A 538 -46.08 -38.43 83.00
CA ASP A 538 -45.81 -39.63 82.20
C ASP A 538 -45.63 -39.35 80.70
N GLU A 539 -45.82 -38.10 80.25
CA GLU A 539 -45.56 -37.72 78.86
C GLU A 539 -44.06 -37.62 78.57
N ALA A 540 -43.64 -38.14 77.43
CA ALA A 540 -42.23 -38.11 77.03
C ALA A 540 -41.71 -36.68 76.77
N SER A 541 -42.57 -35.79 76.25
CA SER A 541 -42.21 -34.39 76.01
C SER A 541 -43.42 -33.50 75.74
N LEU A 542 -43.23 -32.18 75.85
CA LEU A 542 -44.12 -31.14 75.34
C LEU A 542 -43.34 -30.14 74.50
N THR A 543 -44.00 -29.51 73.54
CA THR A 543 -43.44 -28.40 72.77
C THR A 543 -44.09 -27.07 73.15
N VAL A 544 -43.29 -26.01 73.18
CA VAL A 544 -43.71 -24.62 73.36
C VAL A 544 -43.15 -23.80 72.22
N ASP A 545 -44.03 -23.15 71.46
CA ASP A 545 -43.62 -22.22 70.41
C ASP A 545 -43.39 -20.84 71.02
N VAL A 546 -42.26 -20.21 70.72
CA VAL A 546 -42.06 -18.78 70.94
C VAL A 546 -42.54 -18.06 69.69
N THR A 547 -43.60 -17.27 69.80
CA THR A 547 -44.22 -16.55 68.69
C THR A 547 -43.95 -15.06 68.77
N VAL A 548 -43.93 -14.40 67.61
CA VAL A 548 -43.97 -12.94 67.48
C VAL A 548 -45.23 -12.52 66.75
N ASP A 549 -45.79 -11.37 67.11
CA ASP A 549 -46.97 -10.78 66.48
C ASP A 549 -46.65 -9.43 65.81
N GLY A 550 -47.14 -9.24 64.59
CA GLY A 550 -47.11 -7.94 63.89
C GLY A 550 -45.71 -7.38 63.58
N VAL A 551 -44.69 -8.22 63.41
CA VAL A 551 -43.34 -7.74 63.06
C VAL A 551 -43.31 -7.23 61.63
N ASN A 552 -42.48 -6.23 61.35
CA ASN A 552 -42.19 -5.76 60.00
C ASN A 552 -40.68 -5.75 59.80
N ASP A 553 -40.21 -6.35 58.70
CA ASP A 553 -38.80 -6.41 58.32
C ASP A 553 -37.87 -7.26 59.21
N LEU A 554 -38.34 -8.37 59.79
CA LEU A 554 -37.53 -9.20 60.71
C LEU A 554 -36.35 -9.90 60.02
N ARG A 555 -35.13 -9.73 60.52
CA ARG A 555 -33.92 -10.42 60.03
C ARG A 555 -33.09 -11.14 61.06
N GLY A 556 -33.32 -10.87 62.32
CA GLY A 556 -32.73 -11.65 63.39
C GLY A 556 -33.51 -11.48 64.67
N PHE A 557 -33.38 -12.47 65.55
CA PHE A 557 -33.90 -12.37 66.89
C PHE A 557 -32.98 -13.09 67.87
N GLU A 558 -33.06 -12.68 69.13
CA GLU A 558 -32.50 -13.39 70.28
C GLU A 558 -33.49 -13.29 71.44
N PHE A 559 -33.63 -14.35 72.24
CA PHE A 559 -34.37 -14.30 73.49
C PHE A 559 -33.77 -15.25 74.54
N ASN A 560 -34.16 -15.03 75.80
CA ASN A 560 -34.08 -16.02 76.85
C ASN A 560 -35.47 -16.44 77.30
N LEU A 561 -35.69 -17.74 77.44
CA LEU A 561 -36.88 -18.31 78.03
C LEU A 561 -36.52 -18.89 79.40
N VAL A 562 -37.11 -18.34 80.45
CA VAL A 562 -36.91 -18.77 81.83
C VAL A 562 -38.05 -19.70 82.24
N PHE A 563 -37.70 -20.80 82.90
CA PHE A 563 -38.62 -21.83 83.41
C PHE A 563 -38.14 -22.37 84.76
N ASP A 564 -39.00 -23.07 85.49
CA ASP A 564 -38.63 -23.79 86.71
C ASP A 564 -37.99 -25.15 86.37
N PRO A 565 -36.69 -25.36 86.64
CA PRO A 565 -35.98 -26.59 86.30
C PRO A 565 -36.39 -27.80 87.16
N ALA A 566 -37.05 -27.58 88.30
CA ALA A 566 -37.60 -28.67 89.10
C ALA A 566 -38.86 -29.27 88.47
N ILE A 567 -39.53 -28.52 87.58
CA ILE A 567 -40.81 -28.89 86.98
C ILE A 567 -40.63 -29.31 85.52
N LEU A 568 -39.81 -28.58 84.75
CA LEU A 568 -39.53 -28.85 83.34
C LEU A 568 -38.03 -28.95 83.09
N GLN A 569 -37.63 -29.75 82.10
CA GLN A 569 -36.25 -29.86 81.62
C GLN A 569 -36.24 -29.63 80.11
N ALA A 570 -35.56 -28.59 79.62
CA ALA A 570 -35.45 -28.34 78.19
C ALA A 570 -34.56 -29.41 77.54
N THR A 571 -35.07 -30.07 76.50
CA THR A 571 -34.39 -31.19 75.82
C THR A 571 -33.87 -30.78 74.45
N SER A 572 -34.59 -29.93 73.72
CA SER A 572 -34.17 -29.41 72.43
C SER A 572 -34.82 -28.07 72.13
N ILE A 573 -34.25 -27.35 71.17
CA ILE A 573 -34.83 -26.14 70.59
C ILE A 573 -34.53 -26.14 69.09
N SER A 574 -35.51 -25.74 68.29
CA SER A 574 -35.37 -25.60 66.84
C SER A 574 -35.86 -24.24 66.36
N LEU A 575 -35.26 -23.76 65.27
CA LEU A 575 -35.69 -22.54 64.60
C LEU A 575 -37.07 -22.75 63.97
N GLY A 576 -37.99 -21.82 64.25
CA GLY A 576 -39.33 -21.79 63.67
C GLY A 576 -39.33 -21.26 62.23
N PRO A 577 -40.42 -21.46 61.48
CA PRO A 577 -40.49 -21.16 60.05
C PRO A 577 -40.50 -19.67 59.71
N LEU A 578 -40.86 -18.77 60.64
CA LEU A 578 -41.12 -17.37 60.31
C LEU A 578 -39.90 -16.69 59.66
N LEU A 579 -38.70 -16.91 60.19
CA LEU A 579 -37.51 -16.20 59.73
C LEU A 579 -37.10 -16.56 58.27
N GLY A 580 -37.49 -17.76 57.80
CA GLY A 580 -37.24 -18.24 56.44
C GLY A 580 -38.46 -18.15 55.51
N SER A 581 -39.60 -17.63 55.98
CA SER A 581 -40.89 -17.75 55.28
C SER A 581 -40.95 -17.04 53.92
N THR A 582 -40.03 -16.13 53.65
CA THR A 582 -39.90 -15.38 52.39
C THR A 582 -38.86 -15.95 51.44
N GLY A 583 -38.28 -17.12 51.74
CA GLY A 583 -37.23 -17.74 50.94
C GLY A 583 -35.81 -17.32 51.33
N LEU A 584 -35.65 -16.75 52.52
CA LEU A 584 -34.34 -16.40 53.08
C LEU A 584 -33.59 -17.62 53.59
N SER A 585 -32.27 -17.58 53.46
CA SER A 585 -31.40 -18.54 54.13
C SER A 585 -31.29 -18.14 55.60
N THR A 586 -31.48 -19.10 56.50
CA THR A 586 -31.46 -18.87 57.94
C THR A 586 -30.30 -19.61 58.60
N PHE A 587 -29.86 -19.10 59.75
CA PHE A 587 -28.84 -19.75 60.57
C PHE A 587 -29.14 -19.51 62.06
N VAL A 588 -28.71 -20.46 62.90
CA VAL A 588 -28.75 -20.31 64.36
C VAL A 588 -27.47 -19.62 64.81
N ALA A 589 -27.59 -18.46 65.43
CA ALA A 589 -26.47 -17.65 65.92
C ALA A 589 -25.92 -18.18 67.25
N GLY A 590 -26.76 -18.85 68.05
CA GLY A 590 -26.35 -19.51 69.28
C GLY A 590 -27.52 -20.14 70.02
N GLN A 591 -27.27 -21.24 70.73
CA GLN A 591 -28.25 -21.85 71.62
C GLN A 591 -27.60 -22.37 72.91
N THR A 592 -28.31 -22.28 74.03
CA THR A 592 -27.90 -22.86 75.31
C THR A 592 -29.13 -23.34 76.05
N LEU A 593 -29.10 -24.60 76.49
CA LEU A 593 -30.11 -25.20 77.35
C LEU A 593 -29.48 -25.39 78.73
N ASP A 594 -29.78 -24.50 79.67
CA ASP A 594 -29.30 -24.57 81.04
C ASP A 594 -30.44 -25.02 81.96
N ASN A 595 -30.51 -26.34 82.17
CA ASN A 595 -31.47 -26.94 83.08
C ASN A 595 -31.07 -26.86 84.57
N VAL A 596 -29.90 -26.28 84.89
CA VAL A 596 -29.51 -26.02 86.28
C VAL A 596 -30.12 -24.70 86.74
N THR A 597 -30.05 -23.67 85.89
CA THR A 597 -30.61 -22.34 86.18
C THR A 597 -32.01 -22.12 85.61
N GLY A 598 -32.54 -23.05 84.80
CA GLY A 598 -33.88 -22.95 84.22
C GLY A 598 -33.96 -21.95 83.08
N ARG A 599 -32.99 -21.95 82.15
CA ARG A 599 -32.90 -20.96 81.07
C ARG A 599 -32.59 -21.59 79.72
N VAL A 600 -33.36 -21.21 78.71
CA VAL A 600 -33.03 -21.44 77.29
C VAL A 600 -32.63 -20.10 76.67
N ARG A 601 -31.42 -19.99 76.11
CA ARG A 601 -31.03 -18.87 75.24
C ARG A 601 -31.04 -19.33 73.80
N PHE A 602 -31.66 -18.56 72.91
CA PHE A 602 -31.70 -18.86 71.48
C PHE A 602 -31.64 -17.61 70.65
N GLY A 603 -30.79 -17.62 69.63
CA GLY A 603 -30.71 -16.55 68.64
C GLY A 603 -30.55 -17.11 67.24
N ALA A 604 -31.19 -16.47 66.27
CA ALA A 604 -31.13 -16.82 64.86
C ALA A 604 -31.15 -15.59 63.96
N GLY A 605 -30.55 -15.72 62.78
CA GLY A 605 -30.48 -14.67 61.77
C GLY A 605 -30.82 -15.19 60.36
N ALA A 606 -31.14 -14.27 59.46
CA ALA A 606 -31.39 -14.55 58.05
C ALA A 606 -30.54 -13.68 57.12
N TYR A 607 -30.15 -14.25 55.98
CA TYR A 607 -29.43 -13.56 54.91
C TYR A 607 -29.98 -13.97 53.54
N GLY A 608 -29.66 -13.15 52.52
CA GLY A 608 -30.12 -13.33 51.14
C GLY A 608 -30.88 -12.11 50.62
N ALA A 609 -31.18 -12.13 49.31
CA ALA A 609 -31.76 -10.99 48.59
C ALA A 609 -33.30 -10.91 48.67
N ALA A 610 -33.98 -11.95 49.18
CA ALA A 610 -35.44 -11.93 49.35
C ALA A 610 -35.87 -10.91 50.42
N SER A 611 -37.12 -10.44 50.36
CA SER A 611 -37.66 -9.52 51.37
C SER A 611 -37.69 -10.15 52.75
N SER A 612 -37.56 -9.35 53.80
CA SER A 612 -37.70 -9.84 55.17
C SER A 612 -39.16 -10.18 55.48
N PRO A 613 -39.44 -11.18 56.34
CA PRO A 613 -40.78 -11.50 56.79
C PRO A 613 -41.49 -10.34 57.49
N ALA A 614 -42.81 -10.27 57.29
CA ALA A 614 -43.72 -9.38 58.01
C ALA A 614 -44.96 -10.17 58.46
N GLY A 615 -45.58 -9.75 59.56
CA GLY A 615 -46.73 -10.40 60.17
C GLY A 615 -46.36 -11.20 61.43
N SER A 616 -47.05 -12.32 61.65
CA SER A 616 -47.00 -13.07 62.91
C SER A 616 -46.60 -14.52 62.64
N GLY A 617 -45.91 -15.16 63.58
CA GLY A 617 -45.49 -16.55 63.41
C GLY A 617 -44.56 -17.07 64.50
N VAL A 618 -44.14 -18.32 64.34
CA VAL A 618 -43.26 -19.02 65.29
C VAL A 618 -41.80 -18.68 64.99
N LEU A 619 -41.11 -18.11 65.98
CA LEU A 619 -39.68 -17.83 65.97
C LEU A 619 -38.86 -19.08 66.29
N ALA A 620 -39.26 -19.85 67.30
CA ALA A 620 -38.56 -21.06 67.71
C ALA A 620 -39.52 -22.00 68.44
N THR A 621 -39.24 -23.31 68.40
CA THR A 621 -40.00 -24.32 69.15
C THR A 621 -39.08 -24.98 70.16
N VAL A 622 -39.43 -24.89 71.44
CA VAL A 622 -38.69 -25.49 72.56
C VAL A 622 -39.38 -26.78 72.98
N THR A 623 -38.63 -27.88 73.08
CA THR A 623 -39.12 -29.14 73.62
C THR A 623 -38.70 -29.30 75.07
N PHE A 624 -39.63 -29.61 75.95
CA PHE A 624 -39.39 -29.90 77.36
C PHE A 624 -39.79 -31.33 77.71
N ALA A 625 -39.06 -31.95 78.63
CA ALA A 625 -39.50 -33.13 79.36
C ALA A 625 -40.09 -32.71 80.72
N PRO A 626 -41.26 -33.26 81.12
CA PRO A 626 -41.76 -33.12 82.49
C PRO A 626 -40.79 -33.74 83.51
N ALA A 627 -40.45 -33.00 84.57
CA ALA A 627 -39.47 -33.44 85.58
C ALA A 627 -40.04 -33.50 87.01
N GLY A 628 -41.09 -32.71 87.30
CA GLY A 628 -41.74 -32.70 88.61
C GLY A 628 -43.13 -32.08 88.54
N LEU A 629 -44.00 -32.43 89.49
CA LEU A 629 -45.36 -31.90 89.58
C LEU A 629 -45.34 -30.43 90.01
N GLY A 630 -46.17 -29.59 89.37
CA GLY A 630 -46.25 -28.17 89.71
C GLY A 630 -46.54 -27.31 88.49
N ALA A 631 -46.52 -25.99 88.67
CA ALA A 631 -46.66 -25.04 87.58
C ALA A 631 -45.35 -24.28 87.34
N SER A 632 -44.84 -24.35 86.11
CA SER A 632 -43.66 -23.63 85.66
C SER A 632 -44.10 -22.40 84.86
N SER A 633 -43.66 -21.21 85.28
CA SER A 633 -43.83 -20.00 84.47
C SER A 633 -42.81 -20.01 83.34
N LEU A 634 -43.26 -19.69 82.13
CA LEU A 634 -42.43 -19.54 80.95
C LEU A 634 -42.34 -18.06 80.62
N ALA A 635 -41.27 -17.40 81.06
CA ALA A 635 -41.12 -15.94 80.89
C ALA A 635 -40.00 -15.63 79.90
N LEU A 636 -40.28 -14.77 78.92
CA LEU A 636 -39.25 -14.26 78.04
C LEU A 636 -38.47 -13.11 78.69
N GLN A 637 -37.18 -13.06 78.43
CA GLN A 637 -36.25 -12.03 78.91
C GLN A 637 -35.15 -11.72 77.89
N ASN A 638 -34.72 -10.47 77.84
CA ASN A 638 -33.74 -9.94 76.89
C ASN A 638 -34.10 -10.29 75.43
N VAL A 639 -35.36 -10.05 75.05
CA VAL A 639 -35.80 -10.21 73.67
C VAL A 639 -35.19 -9.09 72.82
N VAL A 640 -34.42 -9.48 71.81
CA VAL A 640 -33.87 -8.59 70.79
C VAL A 640 -34.44 -9.00 69.45
N LEU A 641 -34.96 -8.05 68.70
CA LEU A 641 -35.34 -8.22 67.30
C LEU A 641 -34.47 -7.29 66.46
N ALA A 642 -34.10 -7.70 65.25
CA ALA A 642 -33.28 -6.91 64.34
C ALA A 642 -33.90 -6.86 62.94
N ASP A 643 -33.83 -5.70 62.30
CA ASP A 643 -34.34 -5.47 60.95
C ASP A 643 -33.32 -5.80 59.85
N SER A 644 -33.70 -5.63 58.57
CA SER A 644 -32.81 -5.90 57.42
C SER A 644 -31.57 -5.03 57.34
N LEU A 645 -31.57 -3.93 58.08
CA LEU A 645 -30.47 -2.99 58.17
C LEU A 645 -29.63 -3.21 59.44
N SER A 646 -29.84 -4.34 60.13
CA SER A 646 -29.19 -4.71 61.39
C SER A 646 -29.46 -3.73 62.54
N MET A 647 -30.62 -3.07 62.51
CA MET A 647 -31.04 -2.15 63.56
C MET A 647 -31.98 -2.85 64.55
N PRO A 648 -31.89 -2.55 65.86
CA PRO A 648 -32.77 -3.14 66.85
C PRO A 648 -34.21 -2.67 66.64
N MET A 649 -35.15 -3.61 66.69
CA MET A 649 -36.58 -3.34 66.74
C MET A 649 -37.08 -3.52 68.17
N ALA A 650 -38.05 -2.69 68.57
CA ALA A 650 -38.66 -2.81 69.88
C ALA A 650 -39.46 -4.11 69.98
N ALA A 651 -39.38 -4.77 71.13
CA ALA A 651 -40.14 -5.98 71.43
C ALA A 651 -40.83 -5.84 72.79
N THR A 652 -41.98 -6.49 72.95
CA THR A 652 -42.69 -6.61 74.23
C THR A 652 -42.60 -8.06 74.71
N GLU A 653 -42.07 -8.27 75.90
CA GLU A 653 -41.83 -9.61 76.45
C GLU A 653 -43.10 -10.18 77.11
N GLY A 654 -43.56 -11.32 76.61
CA GLY A 654 -44.70 -12.06 77.16
C GLY A 654 -44.30 -13.26 78.02
N SER A 655 -45.28 -13.79 78.72
CA SER A 655 -45.13 -14.99 79.56
C SER A 655 -46.30 -15.95 79.39
N ALA A 656 -46.04 -17.24 79.58
CA ALA A 656 -47.05 -18.28 79.68
C ALA A 656 -46.83 -19.11 80.96
N GLN A 657 -47.68 -20.12 81.17
CA GLN A 657 -47.52 -21.08 82.25
C GLN A 657 -47.84 -22.48 81.72
N VAL A 658 -47.06 -23.46 82.15
CA VAL A 658 -47.32 -24.88 81.91
C VAL A 658 -47.40 -25.59 83.24
N ARG A 659 -48.45 -26.39 83.45
CA ARG A 659 -48.62 -27.17 84.66
C ARG A 659 -48.39 -28.66 84.40
N VAL A 660 -47.43 -29.24 85.10
CA VAL A 660 -47.17 -30.68 85.10
C VAL A 660 -48.04 -31.34 86.16
N ILE A 661 -48.85 -32.32 85.74
CA ILE A 661 -49.81 -33.03 86.58
C ILE A 661 -49.65 -34.54 86.44
N THR A 662 -50.22 -35.30 87.37
CA THR A 662 -50.58 -36.70 87.12
C THR A 662 -52.00 -36.72 86.59
N TYR A 663 -52.23 -37.41 85.46
CA TYR A 663 -53.60 -37.67 85.02
C TYR A 663 -54.33 -38.52 86.07
N PRO A 664 -55.62 -38.25 86.34
CA PRO A 664 -56.42 -39.11 87.22
C PRO A 664 -56.41 -40.56 86.73
N GLU A 665 -56.44 -41.53 87.67
CA GLU A 665 -56.59 -42.94 87.29
C GLU A 665 -57.89 -43.15 86.50
N GLY A 666 -57.77 -43.61 85.26
CA GLY A 666 -58.89 -43.82 84.34
C GLY A 666 -59.01 -42.79 83.22
N ASP A 667 -58.26 -41.69 83.25
CA ASP A 667 -58.19 -40.70 82.16
C ASP A 667 -57.26 -41.21 81.05
N LEU A 668 -57.85 -41.78 80.01
CA LEU A 668 -57.20 -42.46 78.89
C LEU A 668 -57.03 -41.55 77.68
N ASP A 669 -57.84 -40.50 77.55
CA ASP A 669 -57.71 -39.49 76.50
C ASP A 669 -56.85 -38.28 76.90
N ARG A 670 -56.42 -38.24 78.17
CA ARG A 670 -55.52 -37.23 78.75
C ARG A 670 -56.10 -35.83 78.75
N SER A 671 -57.43 -35.73 78.85
CA SER A 671 -58.18 -34.47 78.94
C SER A 671 -58.18 -33.85 80.33
N CYS A 672 -57.58 -34.52 81.32
CA CYS A 672 -57.60 -34.19 82.76
C CYS A 672 -58.94 -34.48 83.45
N LEU A 673 -59.85 -35.21 82.80
CA LEU A 673 -61.15 -35.63 83.32
C LEU A 673 -61.26 -37.14 83.14
N VAL A 674 -61.88 -37.84 84.12
CA VAL A 674 -62.31 -39.23 83.91
C VAL A 674 -63.77 -39.20 83.53
N ASP A 675 -64.08 -39.48 82.27
CA ASP A 675 -65.44 -39.45 81.76
C ASP A 675 -65.77 -40.64 80.83
N VAL A 676 -66.90 -40.56 80.14
CA VAL A 676 -67.38 -41.65 79.28
C VAL A 676 -66.46 -41.91 78.08
N TYR A 677 -65.70 -40.91 77.62
CA TYR A 677 -64.78 -41.04 76.49
C TYR A 677 -63.60 -41.96 76.84
N ASP A 678 -63.15 -41.95 78.09
CA ASP A 678 -62.12 -42.87 78.56
C ASP A 678 -62.58 -44.32 78.57
N ILE A 679 -63.81 -44.57 79.03
CA ILE A 679 -64.40 -45.91 79.01
C ILE A 679 -64.56 -46.41 77.56
N MET A 680 -64.90 -45.52 76.63
CA MET A 680 -64.97 -45.86 75.21
C MET A 680 -63.61 -46.25 74.63
N LEU A 681 -62.51 -45.65 75.10
CA LEU A 681 -61.15 -46.03 74.69
C LEU A 681 -60.76 -47.41 75.20
N VAL A 682 -61.17 -47.81 76.41
CA VAL A 682 -60.99 -49.19 76.90
C VAL A 682 -61.81 -50.17 76.06
N ALA A 683 -63.10 -49.87 75.84
CA ALA A 683 -64.02 -50.75 75.11
C ALA A 683 -63.54 -51.01 73.67
N ASN A 684 -62.99 -50.00 72.99
CA ASN A 684 -62.44 -50.16 71.65
C ASN A 684 -61.16 -51.02 71.59
N ARG A 685 -60.39 -51.12 72.69
CA ARG A 685 -59.15 -51.90 72.75
C ARG A 685 -59.37 -53.40 73.05
N TRP A 686 -60.53 -53.78 73.58
CA TRP A 686 -60.88 -55.16 73.97
C TRP A 686 -61.81 -55.88 72.98
N ASN A 687 -61.96 -55.36 71.76
CA ASN A 687 -62.73 -56.00 70.70
C ASN A 687 -61.91 -57.07 69.91
N THR A 688 -61.17 -57.92 70.63
CA THR A 688 -60.60 -59.20 70.16
C THR A 688 -60.90 -60.31 71.15
#